data_AF-A0A969TWE8-F1
#
_entry.id   AF-A0A969TWE8-F1
#
_cell.length_a   1.000
_cell.length_b   1.000
_cell.length_c   1.000
_cell.angle_alpha   90.00
_cell.angle_beta   90.00
_cell.angle_gamma   90.00
#
_symmetry.space_group_name_H-M   'P 1'
#
loop_
_entity.id
_entity.type
_entity.pdbx_description
1 polymer ?
#
loop_
_entity_poly.entity_id
_entity_poly.type
_entity_poly.pdbx_seq_one_letter_code
_entity_poly.pdbx_strand_id
1 'polypeptide(L)'
;MAAYKRKSFAEKKQEIDQLADDRNKQVENYFRSPEDLKEYLSFMSKFHNYSVRNSTLIQKQFQGANAVGSYAFWKKEGLQVQKGEKGISILVPAPFKTFERKAGETTKTVNVNQATAAEKAAIKRGEMKTKERMAYTKGNVFDISQTNATADDLPKVFPNKWLDGKVDNYENMFASLQRLGEDMGVETMPEPMRELGAAKGAYVEFTRQDHEGNMVKGRGIELNPRNSELQNVKTMIHELAHADLHHSGSKGKDRSHPEKEFQAEMTAYTVASYFNLDTSDYSLQYLKSYTDQEHDIQDKFTLLEEVKGTSNKFIEHLENDLEPVRDNIQVRASDKDVQERFGDFSIITREGFTKIGDMDTETFADTFRAKDGRNILADKEYQTGTALEGIQAFNQNTNQYPESWNGENDNVKILDPSQSETQFFILHSEKPVAQHMMNGEEMDKYLASENLDTLKSIEPFYDKTRVIAVEHTGGDAYNVKNLDRIDLGDGDYHDLRSHTARVGEVPKGIPESNDHLEHVYSKATISKALEGLYTESYYMEHSSISQDASLERAAYSINRMEQFALDHEYLKPEEIKTVKQQAHETAADYKDEMTSRNVLVNLTGDFTNVQKQKLDEKQNGVTEEKLLNRMEVENRYANMKHNALENKLVQPVVIQNMESSILRKFENKEPEKEAPEKAKPNDAIQTTKTDSPYPDTSKQRSAGMSM
;
A
#
# COMPACT_ATOMS: atom_id res chain seq x y z
N MET A 1 19.36 -29.77 -55.21
CA MET A 1 19.40 -29.05 -53.92
C MET A 1 20.84 -28.62 -53.69
N ALA A 2 21.13 -27.32 -53.64
CA ALA A 2 22.48 -26.85 -53.32
C ALA A 2 22.83 -27.27 -51.89
N ALA A 3 23.98 -27.90 -51.69
CA ALA A 3 24.46 -28.29 -50.36
C ALA A 3 24.60 -27.03 -49.49
N TYR A 4 24.01 -27.04 -48.30
CA TYR A 4 24.07 -25.93 -47.36
C TYR A 4 25.54 -25.66 -46.97
N LYS A 5 26.13 -24.61 -47.52
CA LYS A 5 27.49 -24.17 -47.21
C LYS A 5 27.49 -23.53 -45.82
N ARG A 6 28.18 -24.15 -44.86
CA ARG A 6 28.26 -23.65 -43.48
C ARG A 6 29.02 -22.33 -43.47
N LYS A 7 28.35 -21.24 -43.06
CA LYS A 7 28.95 -19.89 -42.97
C LYS A 7 30.19 -19.89 -42.06
N SER A 8 31.22 -19.16 -42.48
CA SER A 8 32.43 -18.89 -41.71
C SER A 8 32.15 -18.03 -40.47
N PHE A 9 33.09 -18.00 -39.53
CA PHE A 9 32.98 -17.16 -38.34
C PHE A 9 32.90 -15.66 -38.68
N ALA A 10 33.66 -15.21 -39.68
CA ALA A 10 33.65 -13.82 -40.14
C ALA A 10 32.29 -13.41 -40.71
N GLU A 11 31.67 -14.26 -41.55
CA GLU A 11 30.33 -14.02 -42.11
C GLU A 11 29.26 -13.97 -41.00
N LYS A 12 29.33 -14.85 -39.99
CA LYS A 12 28.41 -14.81 -38.85
C LYS A 12 28.59 -13.56 -37.99
N LYS A 13 29.83 -13.10 -37.79
CA LYS A 13 30.11 -11.87 -37.05
C LYS A 13 29.57 -10.65 -37.79
N GLN A 14 29.81 -10.56 -39.10
CA GLN A 14 29.30 -9.47 -39.92
C GLN A 14 27.76 -9.39 -39.92
N GLU A 15 27.06 -10.54 -39.92
CA GLU A 15 25.60 -10.56 -39.80
C GLU A 15 25.11 -10.05 -38.43
N ILE A 16 25.85 -10.34 -37.36
CA ILE A 16 25.54 -9.83 -36.02
C ILE A 16 25.80 -8.32 -35.94
N ASP A 17 26.93 -7.86 -36.49
CA ASP A 17 27.30 -6.44 -36.52
C ASP A 17 26.28 -5.62 -37.32
N GLN A 18 25.86 -6.12 -38.50
CA GLN A 18 24.81 -5.48 -39.31
C GLN A 18 23.47 -5.42 -38.57
N LEU A 19 23.07 -6.50 -37.88
CA LEU A 19 21.85 -6.50 -37.07
C LEU A 19 21.94 -5.50 -35.89
N ALA A 20 23.12 -5.33 -35.30
CA ALA A 20 23.34 -4.35 -34.24
C ALA A 20 23.26 -2.91 -34.77
N ASP A 21 23.85 -2.62 -35.93
CA ASP A 21 23.76 -1.31 -36.59
C ASP A 21 22.33 -0.98 -37.00
N ASP A 22 21.64 -1.95 -37.58
CA ASP A 22 20.24 -1.82 -37.99
C ASP A 22 19.32 -1.57 -36.80
N ARG A 23 19.59 -2.19 -35.66
CA ARG A 23 18.90 -1.95 -34.39
C ARG A 23 19.18 -0.53 -33.87
N ASN A 24 20.43 -0.10 -33.83
CA ASN A 24 20.79 1.23 -33.31
C ASN A 24 20.10 2.35 -34.09
N LYS A 25 20.12 2.28 -35.43
CA LYS A 25 19.40 3.23 -36.29
C LYS A 25 17.90 3.22 -36.04
N GLN A 26 17.32 2.06 -35.75
CA GLN A 26 15.89 1.96 -35.49
C GLN A 26 15.53 2.61 -34.14
N VAL A 27 16.37 2.43 -33.12
CA VAL A 27 16.18 3.11 -31.84
C VAL A 27 16.21 4.61 -32.01
N GLU A 28 17.13 5.16 -32.80
CA GLU A 28 17.14 6.60 -33.10
C GLU A 28 15.84 7.08 -33.77
N ASN A 29 15.23 6.25 -34.62
CA ASN A 29 13.98 6.61 -35.30
C ASN A 29 12.80 6.71 -34.33
N TYR A 30 12.73 5.89 -33.29
CA TYR A 30 11.61 5.94 -32.32
C TYR A 30 11.54 7.27 -31.55
N PHE A 31 12.67 7.95 -31.38
CA PHE A 31 12.74 9.24 -30.70
C PHE A 31 12.58 10.43 -31.65
N ARG A 32 12.09 10.24 -32.89
CA ARG A 32 11.89 11.36 -33.83
C ARG A 32 10.57 12.08 -33.64
N SER A 33 9.54 11.37 -33.20
CA SER A 33 8.21 11.93 -32.97
C SER A 33 7.47 11.20 -31.86
N PRO A 34 6.50 11.84 -31.18
CA PRO A 34 5.60 11.17 -30.24
C PRO A 34 4.88 9.98 -30.84
N GLU A 35 4.50 10.06 -32.11
CA GLU A 35 3.79 9.01 -32.83
C GLU A 35 4.68 7.77 -33.04
N ASP A 36 5.94 7.96 -33.47
CA ASP A 36 6.91 6.87 -33.64
C ASP A 36 7.19 6.15 -32.32
N LEU A 37 7.26 6.92 -31.22
CA LEU A 37 7.48 6.36 -29.88
C LEU A 37 6.26 5.60 -29.38
N LYS A 38 5.06 6.16 -29.52
CA LYS A 38 3.80 5.47 -29.17
C LYS A 38 3.68 4.14 -29.92
N GLU A 39 3.92 4.14 -31.23
CA GLU A 39 3.90 2.92 -32.03
C GLU A 39 4.89 1.87 -31.50
N TYR A 40 6.10 2.30 -31.13
CA TYR A 40 7.08 1.43 -30.49
C TYR A 40 6.65 0.92 -29.12
N LEU A 41 6.06 1.74 -28.25
CA LEU A 41 5.62 1.33 -26.91
C LEU A 41 4.43 0.36 -26.97
N SER A 42 3.46 0.61 -27.85
CA SER A 42 2.36 -0.35 -28.10
C SER A 42 2.85 -1.65 -28.70
N PHE A 43 3.95 -1.62 -29.46
CA PHE A 43 4.60 -2.83 -29.91
C PHE A 43 5.33 -3.53 -28.75
N MET A 44 6.07 -2.78 -27.94
CA MET A 44 6.82 -3.30 -26.80
C MET A 44 5.91 -3.99 -25.78
N SER A 45 4.70 -3.46 -25.53
CA SER A 45 3.73 -4.10 -24.63
C SER A 45 3.39 -5.52 -25.08
N LYS A 46 3.16 -5.74 -26.38
CA LYS A 46 2.88 -7.07 -26.96
C LYS A 46 4.08 -8.03 -26.89
N PHE A 47 5.30 -7.49 -26.84
CA PHE A 47 6.55 -8.26 -26.80
C PHE A 47 7.32 -8.06 -25.50
N HIS A 48 6.59 -7.87 -24.39
CA HIS A 48 7.15 -7.67 -23.05
C HIS A 48 8.12 -8.82 -22.67
N ASN A 49 7.88 -10.06 -23.09
CA ASN A 49 8.77 -11.19 -22.83
C ASN A 49 10.09 -11.26 -23.64
N TYR A 50 10.32 -10.35 -24.61
CA TYR A 50 11.56 -10.30 -25.40
C TYR A 50 12.46 -9.14 -24.99
N SER A 51 13.79 -9.21 -25.07
CA SER A 51 14.64 -8.04 -24.75
C SER A 51 14.32 -6.84 -25.66
N VAL A 52 14.50 -5.60 -25.19
CA VAL A 52 14.35 -4.37 -26.00
C VAL A 52 15.02 -4.52 -27.37
N ARG A 53 16.25 -5.03 -27.36
CA ARG A 53 17.04 -5.28 -28.57
C ARG A 53 16.36 -6.24 -29.55
N ASN A 54 15.72 -7.30 -29.06
CA ASN A 54 14.99 -8.25 -29.90
C ASN A 54 13.61 -7.71 -30.31
N SER A 55 12.88 -7.01 -29.45
CA SER A 55 11.60 -6.37 -29.79
C SER A 55 11.78 -5.35 -30.92
N THR A 56 12.81 -4.48 -30.84
CA THR A 56 13.18 -3.57 -31.94
C THR A 56 13.47 -4.31 -33.26
N LEU A 57 14.22 -5.42 -33.19
CA LEU A 57 14.52 -6.23 -34.38
C LEU A 57 13.26 -6.86 -34.99
N ILE A 58 12.31 -7.29 -34.17
CA ILE A 58 11.04 -7.87 -34.62
C ILE A 58 10.21 -6.80 -35.31
N GLN A 59 9.98 -5.64 -34.68
CA GLN A 59 9.16 -4.57 -35.26
C GLN A 59 9.71 -4.08 -36.60
N LYS A 60 11.03 -3.88 -36.71
CA LYS A 60 11.68 -3.43 -37.95
C LYS A 60 11.52 -4.42 -39.10
N GLN A 61 11.57 -5.72 -38.82
CA GLN A 61 11.47 -6.76 -39.85
C GLN A 61 10.01 -7.13 -40.18
N PHE A 62 9.09 -6.93 -39.24
CA PHE A 62 7.68 -7.27 -39.38
C PHE A 62 6.82 -6.28 -38.58
N GLN A 63 6.52 -5.14 -39.19
CA GLN A 63 5.69 -4.09 -38.58
C GLN A 63 4.27 -4.62 -38.38
N GLY A 64 3.74 -4.49 -37.16
CA GLY A 64 2.43 -5.04 -36.79
C GLY A 64 2.44 -6.51 -36.35
N ALA A 65 3.61 -7.08 -36.02
CA ALA A 65 3.66 -8.40 -35.37
C ALA A 65 2.78 -8.41 -34.11
N ASN A 66 2.06 -9.51 -33.89
CA ASN A 66 1.15 -9.69 -32.78
C ASN A 66 1.66 -10.71 -31.76
N ALA A 67 2.31 -11.78 -32.22
CA ALA A 67 2.90 -12.76 -31.33
C ALA A 67 3.94 -13.58 -32.10
N VAL A 68 5.15 -13.73 -31.56
CA VAL A 68 6.25 -14.40 -32.26
C VAL A 68 6.81 -15.58 -31.50
N GLY A 69 7.09 -16.65 -32.22
CA GLY A 69 7.63 -17.89 -31.69
C GLY A 69 8.62 -18.55 -32.64
N SER A 70 9.49 -19.41 -32.11
CA SER A 70 10.35 -20.23 -32.97
C SER A 70 9.51 -21.26 -33.74
N TYR A 71 10.03 -21.77 -34.87
CA TYR A 71 9.35 -22.86 -35.59
C TYR A 71 9.06 -24.07 -34.69
N ALA A 72 9.97 -24.39 -33.77
CA ALA A 72 9.80 -25.49 -32.82
C ALA A 72 8.70 -25.21 -31.78
N PHE A 73 8.56 -23.95 -31.35
CA PHE A 73 7.47 -23.52 -30.47
C PHE A 73 6.12 -23.73 -31.15
N TRP A 74 5.91 -23.16 -32.34
CA TRP A 74 4.63 -23.30 -33.04
C TRP A 74 4.27 -24.77 -33.29
N LYS A 75 5.24 -25.59 -33.68
CA LYS A 75 5.05 -27.03 -33.87
C LYS A 75 4.60 -27.73 -32.59
N LYS A 76 5.13 -27.33 -31.42
CA LYS A 76 4.74 -27.88 -30.12
C LYS A 76 3.29 -27.52 -29.77
N GLU A 77 2.88 -26.30 -30.08
CA GLU A 77 1.52 -25.78 -29.88
C GLU A 77 0.52 -26.26 -30.95
N GLY A 78 0.87 -27.26 -31.77
CA GLY A 78 0.00 -27.82 -32.81
C GLY A 78 -0.16 -26.95 -34.06
N LEU A 79 0.60 -25.86 -34.16
CA LEU A 79 0.56 -24.90 -35.27
C LEU A 79 1.75 -25.10 -36.23
N GLN A 80 1.55 -24.77 -37.50
CA GLN A 80 2.52 -24.96 -38.56
C GLN A 80 2.77 -23.63 -39.29
N VAL A 81 4.03 -23.20 -39.31
CA VAL A 81 4.46 -22.07 -40.16
C VAL A 81 4.18 -22.40 -41.62
N GLN A 82 3.52 -21.47 -42.32
CA GLN A 82 3.10 -21.64 -43.70
C GLN A 82 4.29 -21.71 -44.65
N LYS A 83 4.14 -22.47 -45.73
CA LYS A 83 5.23 -22.72 -46.68
C LYS A 83 5.52 -21.44 -47.48
N GLY A 84 6.73 -20.92 -47.34
CA GLY A 84 7.21 -19.73 -48.07
C GLY A 84 7.45 -18.51 -47.18
N GLU A 85 7.00 -18.56 -45.92
CA GLU A 85 7.16 -17.48 -44.95
C GLU A 85 8.63 -17.24 -44.58
N LYS A 86 8.99 -15.95 -44.45
CA LYS A 86 10.33 -15.52 -44.07
C LYS A 86 10.42 -15.35 -42.55
N GLY A 87 11.43 -15.95 -41.94
CA GLY A 87 11.68 -15.82 -40.51
C GLY A 87 12.24 -14.45 -40.13
N ILE A 88 11.77 -13.93 -39.00
CA ILE A 88 12.20 -12.69 -38.34
C ILE A 88 13.47 -13.00 -37.55
N SER A 89 14.54 -12.27 -37.82
CA SER A 89 15.86 -12.52 -37.22
C SER A 89 15.97 -11.90 -35.83
N ILE A 90 16.34 -12.68 -34.82
CA ILE A 90 16.59 -12.21 -33.45
C ILE A 90 17.98 -12.66 -32.95
N LEU A 91 18.47 -12.04 -31.88
CA LEU A 91 19.67 -12.47 -31.17
C LEU A 91 19.30 -13.48 -30.08
N VAL A 92 19.85 -14.70 -30.18
CA VAL A 92 19.62 -15.80 -29.24
C VAL A 92 20.90 -16.07 -28.45
N PRO A 93 20.83 -16.22 -27.11
CA PRO A 93 21.99 -16.57 -26.31
C PRO A 93 22.55 -17.94 -26.71
N ALA A 94 23.87 -18.01 -26.87
CA ALA A 94 24.62 -19.20 -27.22
C ALA A 94 25.77 -19.39 -26.21
N PRO A 95 25.48 -19.95 -25.01
CA PRO A 95 26.50 -20.17 -24.01
C PRO A 95 27.56 -21.16 -24.52
N PHE A 96 28.82 -20.90 -24.19
CA PHE A 96 29.94 -21.77 -24.52
C PHE A 96 30.96 -21.83 -23.39
N LYS A 97 31.62 -22.98 -23.26
CA LYS A 97 32.65 -23.18 -22.22
C LYS A 97 34.03 -22.87 -22.76
N THR A 98 34.85 -22.23 -21.93
CA THR A 98 36.26 -21.92 -22.19
C THR A 98 37.15 -22.49 -21.11
N PHE A 99 38.41 -22.74 -21.43
CA PHE A 99 39.43 -23.14 -20.47
C PHE A 99 40.74 -22.40 -20.74
N GLU A 100 41.61 -22.34 -19.75
CA GLU A 100 42.93 -21.73 -19.86
C GLU A 100 43.97 -22.78 -20.29
N ARG A 101 44.58 -22.57 -21.47
CA ARG A 101 45.66 -23.40 -22.01
C ARG A 101 46.98 -22.66 -21.85
N LYS A 102 47.96 -23.30 -21.18
CA LYS A 102 49.34 -22.79 -21.15
C LYS A 102 50.01 -23.08 -22.49
N ALA A 103 50.53 -22.03 -23.14
CA ALA A 103 51.31 -22.11 -24.37
C ALA A 103 52.61 -21.32 -24.17
N GLY A 104 53.68 -22.02 -23.76
CA GLY A 104 54.92 -21.38 -23.33
C GLY A 104 54.72 -20.56 -22.06
N GLU A 105 55.20 -19.32 -22.04
CA GLU A 105 55.04 -18.37 -20.91
C GLU A 105 53.67 -17.68 -20.89
N THR A 106 52.79 -17.93 -21.88
CA THR A 106 51.49 -17.25 -21.99
C THR A 106 50.31 -18.20 -21.77
N THR A 107 49.28 -17.70 -21.08
CA THR A 107 48.01 -18.42 -20.89
C THR A 107 47.00 -17.90 -21.91
N LYS A 108 46.47 -18.79 -22.76
CA LYS A 108 45.43 -18.46 -23.75
C LYS A 108 44.08 -19.03 -23.31
N THR A 109 43.03 -18.23 -23.43
CA THR A 109 41.65 -18.70 -23.29
C THR A 109 41.24 -19.43 -24.56
N VAL A 110 40.84 -20.69 -24.45
CA VAL A 110 40.45 -21.55 -25.58
C VAL A 110 39.03 -22.07 -25.40
N ASN A 111 38.25 -22.14 -26.47
CA ASN A 111 36.92 -22.74 -26.45
C ASN A 111 37.04 -24.27 -26.28
N VAL A 112 36.20 -24.88 -25.42
CA VAL A 112 36.20 -26.33 -25.19
C VAL A 112 35.99 -27.14 -26.49
N ASN A 113 35.30 -26.59 -27.49
CA ASN A 113 35.14 -27.23 -28.80
C ASN A 113 36.45 -27.33 -29.60
N GLN A 114 37.47 -26.54 -29.23
CA GLN A 114 38.82 -26.54 -29.79
C GLN A 114 39.84 -27.25 -28.86
N ALA A 115 39.35 -27.92 -27.81
CA ALA A 115 40.18 -28.75 -26.94
C ALA A 115 40.69 -29.99 -27.68
N THR A 116 41.97 -30.31 -27.48
CA THR A 116 42.57 -31.58 -27.91
C THR A 116 41.95 -32.75 -27.16
N ALA A 117 42.16 -33.99 -27.64
CA ALA A 117 41.65 -35.18 -26.96
C ALA A 117 42.14 -35.29 -25.50
N ALA A 118 43.41 -34.96 -25.25
CA ALA A 118 43.99 -34.96 -23.90
C ALA A 118 43.34 -33.92 -22.98
N GLU A 119 43.08 -32.71 -23.49
CA GLU A 119 42.44 -31.64 -22.72
C GLU A 119 40.97 -31.92 -22.45
N LYS A 120 40.23 -32.49 -23.41
CA LYS A 120 38.84 -32.93 -23.17
C LYS A 120 38.79 -33.97 -22.05
N ALA A 121 39.75 -34.89 -21.99
CA ALA A 121 39.84 -35.88 -20.93
C ALA A 121 40.19 -35.24 -19.57
N ALA A 122 41.11 -34.27 -19.53
CA ALA A 122 41.47 -33.53 -18.31
C ALA A 122 40.31 -32.66 -17.80
N ILE A 123 39.55 -32.01 -18.69
CA ILE A 123 38.32 -31.28 -18.36
C ILE A 123 37.29 -32.25 -17.76
N LYS A 124 37.11 -33.44 -18.35
CA LYS A 124 36.17 -34.45 -17.85
C LYS A 124 36.56 -35.00 -16.47
N ARG A 125 37.87 -35.07 -16.16
CA ARG A 125 38.40 -35.48 -14.85
C ARG A 125 38.44 -34.33 -13.81
N GLY A 126 38.06 -33.11 -14.19
CA GLY A 126 38.08 -31.94 -13.30
C GLY A 126 39.46 -31.33 -13.05
N GLU A 127 40.50 -31.82 -13.73
CA GLU A 127 41.89 -31.32 -13.62
C GLU A 127 42.08 -29.95 -14.29
N MET A 128 41.15 -29.56 -15.16
CA MET A 128 41.16 -28.30 -15.90
C MET A 128 39.82 -27.58 -15.73
N LYS A 129 39.85 -26.42 -15.04
CA LYS A 129 38.64 -25.63 -14.77
C LYS A 129 38.12 -24.96 -16.04
N THR A 130 36.84 -25.14 -16.32
CA THR A 130 36.15 -24.42 -17.40
C THR A 130 35.39 -23.22 -16.85
N LYS A 131 35.41 -22.10 -17.58
CA LYS A 131 34.56 -20.93 -17.36
C LYS A 131 33.50 -20.86 -18.46
N GLU A 132 32.24 -20.78 -18.08
CA GLU A 132 31.14 -20.54 -19.01
C GLU A 132 31.14 -19.07 -19.43
N ARG A 133 30.97 -18.82 -20.74
CA ARG A 133 30.89 -17.48 -21.33
C ARG A 133 29.67 -17.41 -22.23
N MET A 134 29.09 -16.22 -22.35
CA MET A 134 27.93 -15.97 -23.19
C MET A 134 28.35 -15.36 -24.53
N ALA A 135 27.86 -15.94 -25.63
CA ALA A 135 27.85 -15.31 -26.94
C ALA A 135 26.40 -15.20 -27.43
N TYR A 136 26.19 -14.50 -28.54
CA TYR A 136 24.89 -14.42 -29.20
C TYR A 136 25.00 -14.95 -30.62
N THR A 137 23.95 -15.61 -31.10
CA THR A 137 23.85 -16.06 -32.49
C THR A 137 22.53 -15.61 -33.10
N LYS A 138 22.42 -15.67 -34.42
CA LYS A 138 21.20 -15.35 -35.15
C LYS A 138 20.20 -16.51 -35.02
N GLY A 139 19.05 -16.26 -34.40
CA GLY A 139 17.88 -17.13 -34.42
C GLY A 139 16.78 -16.57 -35.31
N ASN A 140 15.81 -17.41 -35.67
CA ASN A 140 14.64 -17.00 -36.44
C ASN A 140 13.35 -17.32 -35.65
N VAL A 141 12.46 -16.34 -35.56
CA VAL A 141 11.09 -16.46 -35.06
C VAL A 141 10.10 -16.15 -36.19
N PHE A 142 8.84 -16.53 -36.03
CA PHE A 142 7.76 -16.31 -36.98
C PHE A 142 6.58 -15.72 -36.22
N ASP A 143 5.93 -14.72 -36.80
CA ASP A 143 4.69 -14.17 -36.26
C ASP A 143 3.54 -15.18 -36.43
N ILE A 144 2.56 -15.12 -35.54
CA ILE A 144 1.37 -15.97 -35.58
C ILE A 144 0.62 -15.90 -36.91
N SER A 145 0.58 -14.73 -37.55
CA SER A 145 -0.01 -14.55 -38.89
C SER A 145 0.71 -15.33 -40.00
N GLN A 146 1.95 -15.76 -39.75
CA GLN A 146 2.75 -16.60 -40.64
C GLN A 146 2.52 -18.10 -40.40
N THR A 147 1.61 -18.47 -39.50
CA THR A 147 1.24 -19.85 -39.20
C THR A 147 -0.17 -20.15 -39.71
N ASN A 148 -0.63 -21.39 -39.54
CA ASN A 148 -2.02 -21.76 -39.80
C ASN A 148 -2.98 -21.42 -38.64
N ALA A 149 -2.54 -20.64 -37.65
CA ALA A 149 -3.36 -20.21 -36.52
C ALA A 149 -4.54 -19.33 -36.97
N THR A 150 -5.67 -19.52 -36.31
CA THR A 150 -6.88 -18.70 -36.41
C THR A 150 -7.00 -17.76 -35.21
N ALA A 151 -7.94 -16.82 -35.25
CA ALA A 151 -8.16 -15.88 -34.15
C ALA A 151 -8.50 -16.59 -32.81
N ASP A 152 -9.13 -17.77 -32.86
CA ASP A 152 -9.48 -18.59 -31.69
C ASP A 152 -8.28 -19.31 -31.06
N ASP A 153 -7.15 -19.40 -31.78
CA ASP A 153 -5.93 -20.02 -31.29
C ASP A 153 -5.08 -19.04 -30.47
N LEU A 154 -5.29 -17.73 -30.63
CA LEU A 154 -4.57 -16.68 -29.90
C LEU A 154 -4.72 -16.83 -28.37
N PRO A 155 -5.93 -16.97 -27.79
CA PRO A 155 -6.10 -17.15 -26.34
C PRO A 155 -5.62 -18.51 -25.81
N LYS A 156 -5.37 -19.50 -26.67
CA LYS A 156 -4.84 -20.81 -26.25
C LYS A 156 -3.32 -20.84 -26.27
N VAL A 157 -2.72 -20.06 -27.17
CA VAL A 157 -1.27 -20.02 -27.38
C VAL A 157 -0.61 -18.83 -26.65
N PHE A 158 -1.40 -17.80 -26.32
CA PHE A 158 -1.04 -16.65 -25.49
C PHE A 158 -2.26 -16.29 -24.59
N PRO A 159 -2.42 -16.95 -23.42
CA PRO A 159 -3.64 -16.91 -22.62
C PRO A 159 -4.07 -15.56 -22.05
N ASN A 160 -3.29 -14.49 -22.23
CA ASN A 160 -3.50 -13.22 -21.52
C ASN A 160 -3.90 -12.05 -22.41
N LYS A 161 -4.52 -12.34 -23.57
CA LYS A 161 -5.03 -11.30 -24.46
C LYS A 161 -6.41 -10.83 -24.00
N TRP A 162 -6.47 -9.85 -23.11
CA TRP A 162 -7.71 -9.06 -22.91
C TRP A 162 -8.01 -8.28 -24.18
N LEU A 163 -9.25 -8.22 -24.67
CA LEU A 163 -9.64 -7.43 -25.86
C LEU A 163 -10.95 -6.67 -25.62
N ASP A 164 -10.88 -5.36 -25.86
CA ASP A 164 -11.89 -4.29 -26.05
C ASP A 164 -12.95 -3.94 -24.95
N GLY A 165 -12.83 -2.71 -24.41
CA GLY A 165 -13.89 -1.68 -24.40
C GLY A 165 -14.76 -1.47 -23.14
N LYS A 166 -14.49 -0.37 -22.38
CA LYS A 166 -14.77 -0.10 -20.94
C LYS A 166 -13.80 -0.86 -20.04
N VAL A 167 -13.45 -0.30 -18.87
CA VAL A 167 -12.64 -1.06 -17.89
C VAL A 167 -13.57 -2.11 -17.29
N ASP A 168 -13.83 -3.16 -18.07
CA ASP A 168 -14.54 -4.33 -17.60
C ASP A 168 -13.75 -4.88 -16.42
N ASN A 169 -14.46 -5.04 -15.30
CA ASN A 169 -13.86 -5.43 -14.04
C ASN A 169 -12.89 -4.37 -13.43
N TYR A 170 -13.24 -3.08 -13.55
CA TYR A 170 -12.50 -1.96 -12.92
C TYR A 170 -12.09 -2.26 -11.48
N GLU A 171 -13.00 -2.79 -10.67
CA GLU A 171 -12.72 -3.13 -9.27
C GLU A 171 -11.55 -4.12 -9.15
N ASN A 172 -11.52 -5.19 -9.94
CA ASN A 172 -10.42 -6.16 -9.90
C ASN A 172 -9.12 -5.57 -10.46
N MET A 173 -9.18 -4.83 -11.59
CA MET A 173 -8.01 -4.15 -12.16
C MET A 173 -7.40 -3.18 -11.16
N PHE A 174 -8.23 -2.36 -10.52
CA PHE A 174 -7.78 -1.38 -9.55
C PHE A 174 -7.25 -2.04 -8.28
N ALA A 175 -7.93 -3.07 -7.76
CA ALA A 175 -7.45 -3.85 -6.63
C ALA A 175 -6.12 -4.58 -6.93
N SER A 176 -5.93 -5.04 -8.16
CA SER A 176 -4.68 -5.64 -8.63
C SER A 176 -3.53 -4.63 -8.61
N LEU A 177 -3.79 -3.39 -9.04
CA LEU A 177 -2.82 -2.30 -8.92
C LEU A 177 -2.52 -1.93 -7.46
N GLN A 178 -3.51 -1.98 -6.57
CA GLN A 178 -3.29 -1.76 -5.14
C GLN A 178 -2.37 -2.84 -4.55
N ARG A 179 -2.61 -4.12 -4.85
CA ARG A 179 -1.75 -5.24 -4.44
C ARG A 179 -0.33 -5.12 -4.99
N LEU A 180 -0.18 -4.71 -6.25
CA LEU A 180 1.13 -4.40 -6.83
C LEU A 180 1.87 -3.31 -6.03
N GLY A 181 1.14 -2.27 -5.59
CA GLY A 181 1.68 -1.26 -4.69
C GLY A 181 2.12 -1.83 -3.34
N GLU A 182 1.29 -2.66 -2.72
CA GLU A 182 1.58 -3.32 -1.44
C GLU A 182 2.82 -4.21 -1.50
N ASP A 183 2.96 -5.03 -2.56
CA ASP A 183 4.16 -5.83 -2.85
C ASP A 183 5.42 -4.96 -2.98
N MET A 184 5.25 -3.75 -3.48
CA MET A 184 6.31 -2.74 -3.57
C MET A 184 6.53 -1.99 -2.26
N GLY A 185 5.70 -2.17 -1.24
CA GLY A 185 5.69 -1.41 0.01
C GLY A 185 5.26 0.04 -0.20
N VAL A 186 4.24 0.26 -1.04
CA VAL A 186 3.65 1.54 -1.44
C VAL A 186 2.12 1.44 -1.27
N GLU A 187 1.56 2.17 -0.32
CA GLU A 187 0.11 2.10 -0.04
C GLU A 187 -0.69 3.05 -0.94
N THR A 188 -1.89 2.65 -1.36
CA THR A 188 -2.82 3.60 -1.97
C THR A 188 -3.52 4.38 -0.86
N MET A 189 -3.38 5.70 -0.88
CA MET A 189 -3.97 6.55 0.15
C MET A 189 -5.49 6.65 -0.04
N PRO A 190 -6.30 6.50 1.02
CA PRO A 190 -7.74 6.65 0.92
C PRO A 190 -8.15 8.09 0.53
N GLU A 191 -7.40 9.07 1.01
CA GLU A 191 -7.53 10.49 0.65
C GLU A 191 -6.13 11.10 0.49
N PRO A 192 -5.95 12.07 -0.42
CA PRO A 192 -4.67 12.75 -0.58
C PRO A 192 -4.32 13.57 0.66
N MET A 193 -3.04 13.63 1.06
CA MET A 193 -2.60 14.38 2.25
C MET A 193 -2.80 15.90 2.10
N ARG A 194 -3.02 16.37 0.87
CA ARG A 194 -3.33 17.76 0.51
C ARG A 194 -4.14 17.80 -0.78
N GLU A 195 -4.89 18.87 -1.03
CA GLU A 195 -5.62 19.03 -2.29
C GLU A 195 -4.66 18.99 -3.50
N LEU A 196 -4.92 18.06 -4.43
CA LEU A 196 -4.09 17.84 -5.62
C LEU A 196 -4.36 18.83 -6.76
N GLY A 197 -5.40 19.66 -6.65
CA GLY A 197 -5.76 20.65 -7.67
C GLY A 197 -6.02 19.99 -9.03
N ALA A 198 -5.26 20.40 -10.05
CA ALA A 198 -5.35 19.85 -11.41
C ALA A 198 -4.57 18.54 -11.61
N ALA A 199 -3.68 18.17 -10.68
CA ALA A 199 -2.93 16.92 -10.76
C ALA A 199 -3.87 15.73 -10.62
N LYS A 200 -3.64 14.68 -11.41
CA LYS A 200 -4.48 13.47 -11.41
C LYS A 200 -4.10 12.50 -10.29
N GLY A 201 -2.86 12.53 -9.85
CA GLY A 201 -2.35 11.80 -8.70
C GLY A 201 -0.94 12.26 -8.35
N ALA A 202 -0.34 11.64 -7.33
CA ALA A 202 1.05 11.83 -6.95
C ALA A 202 1.59 10.64 -6.15
N TYR A 203 2.79 10.19 -6.50
CA TYR A 203 3.64 9.39 -5.62
C TYR A 203 4.25 10.26 -4.52
N VAL A 204 4.13 9.84 -3.26
CA VAL A 204 4.64 10.54 -2.09
C VAL A 204 5.47 9.62 -1.19
N GLU A 205 6.55 10.17 -0.64
CA GLU A 205 7.28 9.57 0.48
C GLU A 205 7.03 10.44 1.71
N PHE A 206 6.54 9.81 2.78
CA PHE A 206 6.15 10.51 3.99
C PHE A 206 6.77 9.83 5.21
N THR A 207 6.76 10.54 6.33
CA THR A 207 7.12 9.94 7.63
C THR A 207 5.88 9.98 8.50
N ARG A 208 5.47 8.82 9.01
CA ARG A 208 4.35 8.70 9.95
C ARG A 208 4.84 8.03 11.23
N GLN A 209 4.15 8.27 12.34
CA GLN A 209 4.35 7.42 13.51
C GLN A 209 3.68 6.06 13.32
N ASP A 210 4.42 5.00 13.63
CA ASP A 210 3.86 3.66 13.81
C ASP A 210 3.09 3.54 15.14
N HIS A 211 2.52 2.37 15.41
CA HIS A 211 1.72 2.10 16.62
C HIS A 211 2.54 2.18 17.92
N GLU A 212 3.87 2.21 17.83
CA GLU A 212 4.79 2.30 18.96
C GLU A 212 5.34 3.72 19.14
N GLY A 213 4.86 4.69 18.33
CA GLY A 213 5.28 6.09 18.36
C GLY A 213 6.61 6.36 17.64
N ASN A 214 7.19 5.37 16.96
CA ASN A 214 8.41 5.55 16.19
C ASN A 214 8.11 6.21 14.84
N MET A 215 8.97 7.14 14.43
CA MET A 215 8.89 7.75 13.11
C MET A 215 9.34 6.76 12.04
N VAL A 216 8.38 6.17 11.32
CA VAL A 216 8.61 5.25 10.21
C VAL A 216 8.41 5.98 8.88
N LYS A 217 9.27 5.67 7.91
CA LYS A 217 9.12 6.17 6.55
C LYS A 217 8.12 5.29 5.81
N GLY A 218 7.09 5.92 5.25
CA GLY A 218 6.11 5.31 4.38
C GLY A 218 6.23 5.82 2.95
N ARG A 219 5.66 5.08 2.02
CA ARG A 219 5.50 5.45 0.61
C ARG A 219 4.05 5.25 0.24
N GLY A 220 3.49 6.16 -0.52
CA GLY A 220 2.09 6.09 -0.90
C GLY A 220 1.77 6.75 -2.23
N ILE A 221 0.61 6.43 -2.75
CA ILE A 221 0.04 7.01 -3.97
C ILE A 221 -1.24 7.74 -3.59
N GLU A 222 -1.30 9.01 -3.97
CA GLU A 222 -2.47 9.86 -3.83
C GLU A 222 -3.18 9.94 -5.18
N LEU A 223 -4.50 9.73 -5.22
CA LEU A 223 -5.30 9.93 -6.43
C LEU A 223 -6.26 11.09 -6.24
N ASN A 224 -6.56 11.80 -7.33
CA ASN A 224 -7.54 12.88 -7.29
C ASN A 224 -8.96 12.31 -7.23
N PRO A 225 -9.79 12.67 -6.22
CA PRO A 225 -11.16 12.18 -6.11
C PRO A 225 -12.05 12.53 -7.30
N ARG A 226 -11.66 13.51 -8.14
CA ARG A 226 -12.38 13.94 -9.34
C ARG A 226 -12.06 13.13 -10.59
N ASN A 227 -11.22 12.11 -10.48
CA ASN A 227 -10.87 11.24 -11.61
C ASN A 227 -12.02 10.32 -12.00
N SER A 228 -12.12 10.00 -13.29
CA SER A 228 -12.91 8.85 -13.74
C SER A 228 -12.17 7.54 -13.46
N GLU A 229 -12.86 6.41 -13.52
CA GLU A 229 -12.29 5.06 -13.36
C GLU A 229 -11.08 4.81 -14.28
N LEU A 230 -11.23 5.09 -15.58
CA LEU A 230 -10.12 4.98 -16.53
C LEU A 230 -8.94 5.89 -16.16
N GLN A 231 -9.22 7.10 -15.67
CA GLN A 231 -8.19 8.02 -15.22
C GLN A 231 -7.48 7.50 -13.97
N ASN A 232 -8.20 6.89 -13.03
CA ASN A 232 -7.64 6.28 -11.83
C ASN A 232 -6.68 5.13 -12.18
N VAL A 233 -7.08 4.24 -13.09
CA VAL A 233 -6.21 3.13 -13.54
C VAL A 233 -4.93 3.68 -14.18
N LYS A 234 -5.05 4.62 -15.13
CA LYS A 234 -3.89 5.24 -15.79
C LYS A 234 -2.95 5.92 -14.82
N THR A 235 -3.51 6.74 -13.92
CA THR A 235 -2.74 7.48 -12.92
C THR A 235 -2.07 6.53 -11.94
N MET A 236 -2.78 5.50 -11.46
CA MET A 236 -2.19 4.52 -10.55
C MET A 236 -0.97 3.83 -11.18
N ILE A 237 -1.06 3.41 -12.45
CA ILE A 237 0.09 2.81 -13.15
C ILE A 237 1.25 3.81 -13.27
N HIS A 238 0.97 5.09 -13.55
CA HIS A 238 1.98 6.16 -13.63
C HIS A 238 2.70 6.38 -12.29
N GLU A 239 1.95 6.54 -11.20
CA GLU A 239 2.53 6.79 -9.88
C GLU A 239 3.26 5.55 -9.33
N LEU A 240 2.77 4.34 -9.61
CA LEU A 240 3.51 3.11 -9.32
C LEU A 240 4.84 3.05 -10.09
N ALA A 241 4.86 3.49 -11.36
CA ALA A 241 6.09 3.55 -12.14
C ALA A 241 7.10 4.54 -11.52
N HIS A 242 6.65 5.69 -11.03
CA HIS A 242 7.47 6.60 -10.22
C HIS A 242 7.99 5.93 -8.95
N ALA A 243 7.16 5.17 -8.25
CA ALA A 243 7.55 4.48 -7.03
C ALA A 243 8.59 3.36 -7.27
N ASP A 244 8.50 2.65 -8.41
CA ASP A 244 9.46 1.61 -8.80
C ASP A 244 10.80 2.20 -9.26
N LEU A 245 10.76 3.24 -10.09
CA LEU A 245 11.94 3.77 -10.78
C LEU A 245 12.64 4.91 -10.03
N HIS A 246 11.93 5.68 -9.20
CA HIS A 246 12.39 7.01 -8.75
C HIS A 246 12.27 7.28 -7.24
N HIS A 247 12.00 6.25 -6.43
CA HIS A 247 12.01 6.37 -4.98
C HIS A 247 13.40 6.75 -4.41
N SER A 248 13.45 7.33 -3.20
CA SER A 248 14.67 7.89 -2.58
C SER A 248 15.79 6.87 -2.28
N GLY A 249 15.46 5.57 -2.34
CA GLY A 249 16.39 4.46 -2.18
C GLY A 249 16.87 3.82 -3.49
N SER A 250 16.42 4.32 -4.64
CA SER A 250 16.78 3.76 -5.95
C SER A 250 18.28 3.95 -6.22
N LYS A 251 18.95 2.90 -6.71
CA LYS A 251 20.40 2.91 -7.02
C LYS A 251 20.71 3.42 -8.44
N GLY A 252 19.75 4.10 -9.07
CA GLY A 252 19.81 4.53 -10.47
C GLY A 252 20.66 5.79 -10.70
N LYS A 253 20.81 6.17 -11.98
CA LYS A 253 21.34 7.50 -12.35
C LYS A 253 20.40 8.57 -11.79
N ASP A 254 20.97 9.64 -11.24
CA ASP A 254 20.19 10.82 -10.90
C ASP A 254 19.71 11.46 -12.21
N ARG A 255 18.38 11.46 -12.41
CA ARG A 255 17.72 11.89 -13.63
C ARG A 255 16.97 13.19 -13.38
N SER A 256 16.92 14.04 -14.40
CA SER A 256 16.12 15.25 -14.36
C SER A 256 14.63 14.91 -14.21
N HIS A 257 13.85 15.82 -13.63
CA HIS A 257 12.41 15.63 -13.48
C HIS A 257 11.70 15.31 -14.82
N PRO A 258 12.01 15.98 -15.96
CA PRO A 258 11.44 15.61 -17.26
C PRO A 258 11.76 14.18 -17.71
N GLU A 259 12.95 13.67 -17.43
CA GLU A 259 13.32 12.28 -17.74
C GLU A 259 12.54 11.29 -16.87
N LYS A 260 12.33 11.61 -15.59
CA LYS A 260 11.53 10.79 -14.67
C LYS A 260 10.07 10.70 -15.12
N GLU A 261 9.44 11.84 -15.40
CA GLU A 261 8.07 11.88 -15.94
C GLU A 261 7.97 11.15 -17.27
N PHE A 262 8.98 11.29 -18.14
CA PHE A 262 9.02 10.58 -19.40
C PHE A 262 9.04 9.05 -19.21
N GLN A 263 9.83 8.52 -18.25
CA GLN A 263 9.86 7.08 -17.96
C GLN A 263 8.55 6.55 -17.36
N ALA A 264 7.96 7.30 -16.42
CA ALA A 264 6.67 6.94 -15.82
C ALA A 264 5.55 6.94 -16.89
N GLU A 265 5.49 7.97 -17.73
CA GLU A 265 4.48 8.10 -18.78
C GLU A 265 4.59 6.97 -19.83
N MET A 266 5.82 6.62 -20.25
CA MET A 266 6.05 5.51 -21.18
C MET A 266 5.65 4.16 -20.59
N THR A 267 5.92 3.95 -19.30
CA THR A 267 5.52 2.74 -18.57
C THR A 267 4.01 2.66 -18.51
N ALA A 268 3.35 3.75 -18.10
CA ALA A 268 1.90 3.84 -18.02
C ALA A 268 1.24 3.58 -19.38
N TYR A 269 1.76 4.18 -20.45
CA TYR A 269 1.29 3.94 -21.81
C TYR A 269 1.46 2.47 -22.24
N THR A 270 2.60 1.85 -21.92
CA THR A 270 2.90 0.46 -22.30
C THR A 270 1.94 -0.52 -21.61
N VAL A 271 1.77 -0.38 -20.29
CA VAL A 271 0.87 -1.24 -19.50
C VAL A 271 -0.58 -0.99 -19.90
N ALA A 272 -1.02 0.27 -20.04
CA ALA A 272 -2.37 0.58 -20.48
C ALA A 272 -2.67 0.02 -21.88
N SER A 273 -1.71 0.12 -22.81
CA SER A 273 -1.82 -0.48 -24.14
C SER A 273 -1.92 -2.01 -24.09
N TYR A 274 -1.25 -2.66 -23.13
CA TYR A 274 -1.30 -4.11 -22.96
C TYR A 274 -2.72 -4.58 -22.65
N PHE A 275 -3.39 -3.90 -21.72
CA PHE A 275 -4.76 -4.20 -21.28
C PHE A 275 -5.85 -3.58 -22.16
N ASN A 276 -5.50 -3.06 -23.35
CA ASN A 276 -6.43 -2.38 -24.26
C ASN A 276 -7.26 -1.25 -23.62
N LEU A 277 -6.66 -0.54 -22.67
CA LEU A 277 -7.23 0.69 -22.12
C LEU A 277 -7.10 1.82 -23.15
N ASP A 278 -8.08 2.72 -23.21
CA ASP A 278 -8.03 3.83 -24.16
C ASP A 278 -6.84 4.76 -23.85
N THR A 279 -5.86 4.83 -24.75
CA THR A 279 -4.65 5.67 -24.60
C THR A 279 -4.68 6.96 -25.41
N SER A 280 -5.82 7.37 -25.99
CA SER A 280 -5.91 8.54 -26.89
C SER A 280 -5.33 9.82 -26.29
N ASP A 281 -5.57 10.04 -25.00
CA ASP A 281 -5.28 11.29 -24.30
C ASP A 281 -3.85 11.37 -23.76
N TYR A 282 -3.05 10.30 -23.87
CA TYR A 282 -1.63 10.34 -23.48
C TYR A 282 -0.89 11.34 -24.37
N SER A 283 -0.37 12.41 -23.78
CA SER A 283 0.44 13.40 -24.49
C SER A 283 1.88 13.28 -24.03
N LEU A 284 2.76 12.76 -24.89
CA LEU A 284 4.20 12.61 -24.60
C LEU A 284 4.92 13.98 -24.67
N GLN A 285 4.43 14.98 -23.95
CA GLN A 285 4.98 16.35 -23.98
C GLN A 285 6.45 16.38 -23.53
N TYR A 286 6.84 15.47 -22.63
CA TYR A 286 8.21 15.29 -22.16
C TYR A 286 9.15 14.69 -23.22
N LEU A 287 8.62 14.05 -24.28
CA LEU A 287 9.45 13.56 -25.37
C LEU A 287 10.21 14.70 -26.03
N LYS A 288 9.58 15.86 -26.25
CA LYS A 288 10.23 17.00 -26.88
C LYS A 288 11.45 17.47 -26.09
N SER A 289 11.32 17.58 -24.77
CA SER A 289 12.41 17.93 -23.87
C SER A 289 13.52 16.87 -23.86
N TYR A 290 13.17 15.60 -24.00
CA TYR A 290 14.14 14.49 -24.10
C TYR A 290 14.86 14.45 -25.46
N THR A 291 14.16 14.73 -26.56
CA THR A 291 14.73 14.71 -27.91
C THR A 291 15.61 15.92 -28.22
N ASP A 292 15.36 17.05 -27.56
CA ASP A 292 16.15 18.27 -27.70
C ASP A 292 17.53 18.16 -27.00
N GLN A 293 17.72 17.14 -26.14
CA GLN A 293 19.00 16.82 -25.52
C GLN A 293 19.73 15.73 -26.32
N GLU A 294 21.02 15.93 -26.60
CA GLU A 294 21.86 14.96 -27.32
C GLU A 294 22.23 13.79 -26.39
N HIS A 295 21.34 12.80 -26.29
CA HIS A 295 21.58 11.55 -25.54
C HIS A 295 22.33 10.52 -26.39
N ASP A 296 23.34 9.87 -25.78
CA ASP A 296 24.01 8.72 -26.38
C ASP A 296 23.05 7.54 -26.57
N ILE A 297 23.34 6.69 -27.56
CA ILE A 297 22.52 5.51 -27.88
C ILE A 297 22.43 4.53 -26.70
N GLN A 298 23.46 4.44 -25.85
CA GLN A 298 23.41 3.59 -24.66
C GLN A 298 22.46 4.14 -23.59
N ASP A 299 22.34 5.46 -23.46
CA ASP A 299 21.37 6.06 -22.54
C ASP A 299 19.94 5.82 -23.01
N LYS A 300 19.68 5.90 -24.32
CA LYS A 300 18.38 5.54 -24.92
C LYS A 300 18.04 4.07 -24.71
N PHE A 301 19.01 3.16 -24.90
CA PHE A 301 18.80 1.73 -24.59
C PHE A 301 18.52 1.49 -23.11
N THR A 302 19.28 2.11 -22.23
CA THR A 302 19.11 1.96 -20.77
C THR A 302 17.73 2.43 -20.35
N LEU A 303 17.28 3.57 -20.86
CA LEU A 303 15.95 4.09 -20.58
C LEU A 303 14.85 3.14 -21.08
N LEU A 304 14.96 2.62 -22.31
CA LEU A 304 13.98 1.66 -22.83
C LEU A 304 14.02 0.33 -22.07
N GLU A 305 15.19 -0.10 -21.59
CA GLU A 305 15.35 -1.32 -20.78
C GLU A 305 14.70 -1.15 -19.39
N GLU A 306 14.80 0.02 -18.77
CA GLU A 306 14.13 0.33 -17.49
C GLU A 306 12.62 0.40 -17.65
N VAL A 307 12.10 1.17 -18.63
CA VAL A 307 10.67 1.25 -18.94
C VAL A 307 10.10 -0.15 -19.18
N LYS A 308 10.82 -0.94 -19.97
CA LYS A 308 10.43 -2.32 -20.25
C LYS A 308 10.44 -3.18 -19.00
N GLY A 309 11.49 -3.09 -18.18
CA GLY A 309 11.61 -3.86 -16.95
C GLY A 309 10.43 -3.61 -16.00
N THR A 310 10.10 -2.35 -15.77
CA THR A 310 8.95 -1.96 -14.94
C THR A 310 7.62 -2.34 -15.59
N SER A 311 7.46 -2.10 -16.90
CA SER A 311 6.24 -2.50 -17.63
C SER A 311 6.00 -4.01 -17.56
N ASN A 312 7.04 -4.83 -17.76
CA ASN A 312 6.97 -6.28 -17.62
C ASN A 312 6.54 -6.68 -16.22
N LYS A 313 7.18 -6.12 -15.20
CA LYS A 313 6.87 -6.42 -13.79
C LYS A 313 5.39 -6.15 -13.50
N PHE A 314 4.88 -5.03 -14.00
CA PHE A 314 3.49 -4.64 -13.79
C PHE A 314 2.54 -5.55 -14.57
N ILE A 315 2.82 -5.78 -15.86
CA ILE A 315 2.03 -6.68 -16.71
C ILE A 315 1.99 -8.08 -16.10
N GLU A 316 3.12 -8.69 -15.74
CA GLU A 316 3.17 -10.03 -15.16
C GLU A 316 2.39 -10.12 -13.85
N HIS A 317 2.51 -9.12 -12.96
CA HIS A 317 1.72 -9.10 -11.72
C HIS A 317 0.21 -9.02 -12.03
N LEU A 318 -0.19 -8.04 -12.84
CA LEU A 318 -1.59 -7.84 -13.22
C LEU A 318 -2.15 -9.03 -13.99
N GLU A 319 -1.36 -9.70 -14.84
CA GLU A 319 -1.78 -10.92 -15.53
C GLU A 319 -2.01 -12.07 -14.56
N ASN A 320 -1.10 -12.32 -13.64
CA ASN A 320 -1.25 -13.40 -12.66
C ASN A 320 -2.44 -13.17 -11.72
N ASP A 321 -2.71 -11.91 -11.42
CA ASP A 321 -3.72 -11.50 -10.44
C ASP A 321 -5.11 -11.28 -11.10
N LEU A 322 -5.14 -10.90 -12.38
CA LEU A 322 -6.36 -10.75 -13.19
C LEU A 322 -6.65 -11.98 -14.06
N GLU A 323 -5.77 -12.98 -14.09
CA GLU A 323 -6.03 -14.25 -14.74
C GLU A 323 -7.40 -14.73 -14.23
N PRO A 324 -8.41 -14.92 -15.11
CA PRO A 324 -9.58 -15.66 -14.67
C PRO A 324 -9.02 -16.98 -14.18
N VAL A 325 -9.36 -17.38 -12.97
CA VAL A 325 -8.93 -18.64 -12.38
C VAL A 325 -9.41 -19.81 -13.25
N ARG A 326 -8.74 -20.02 -14.39
CA ARG A 326 -9.07 -21.01 -15.42
C ARG A 326 -8.37 -22.32 -15.14
N ASP A 327 -7.49 -22.34 -14.15
CA ASP A 327 -7.00 -23.56 -13.50
C ASP A 327 -7.80 -23.96 -12.24
N ASN A 328 -8.86 -23.23 -11.83
CA ASN A 328 -9.85 -23.73 -10.84
C ASN A 328 -11.17 -24.22 -11.46
N ILE A 329 -11.32 -24.25 -12.79
CA ILE A 329 -12.46 -24.95 -13.42
C ILE A 329 -12.28 -26.48 -13.37
N GLN A 330 -11.10 -26.99 -12.97
CA GLN A 330 -10.87 -28.42 -12.70
C GLN A 330 -11.02 -28.87 -11.25
N VAL A 331 -11.55 -28.04 -10.35
CA VAL A 331 -12.13 -28.53 -9.09
C VAL A 331 -13.56 -28.00 -8.91
N ARG A 332 -14.42 -28.27 -9.90
CA ARG A 332 -15.82 -28.65 -9.61
C ARG A 332 -15.89 -30.10 -9.12
N ALA A 333 -15.05 -30.39 -8.14
CA ALA A 333 -15.26 -31.45 -7.19
C ALA A 333 -15.45 -30.75 -5.85
N SER A 334 -16.62 -30.26 -5.50
CA SER A 334 -17.67 -29.48 -6.17
C SER A 334 -18.28 -28.72 -4.99
N ASP A 335 -18.85 -27.53 -5.13
CA ASP A 335 -19.54 -26.90 -3.98
C ASP A 335 -20.50 -27.87 -3.31
N LYS A 336 -21.05 -28.81 -4.09
CA LYS A 336 -21.80 -29.96 -3.62
C LYS A 336 -21.01 -30.94 -2.71
N ASP A 337 -19.77 -31.30 -3.00
CA ASP A 337 -18.95 -32.16 -2.12
C ASP A 337 -18.60 -31.45 -0.80
N VAL A 338 -18.32 -30.13 -0.88
CA VAL A 338 -18.09 -29.29 0.30
C VAL A 338 -19.38 -29.15 1.12
N GLN A 339 -20.51 -28.93 0.44
CA GLN A 339 -21.84 -28.87 1.05
C GLN A 339 -22.23 -30.21 1.67
N GLU A 340 -21.95 -31.34 1.03
CA GLU A 340 -22.20 -32.67 1.59
C GLU A 340 -21.37 -32.91 2.86
N ARG A 341 -20.10 -32.47 2.88
CA ARG A 341 -19.25 -32.58 4.06
C ARG A 341 -19.75 -31.77 5.25
N PHE A 342 -20.22 -30.54 5.01
CA PHE A 342 -20.69 -29.64 6.07
C PHE A 342 -22.22 -29.63 6.21
N GLY A 343 -22.93 -30.49 5.47
CA GLY A 343 -24.38 -30.42 5.31
C GLY A 343 -25.16 -30.62 6.59
N ASP A 344 -24.57 -31.31 7.57
CA ASP A 344 -25.18 -31.55 8.87
C ASP A 344 -25.14 -30.33 9.82
N PHE A 345 -24.31 -29.32 9.53
CA PHE A 345 -24.21 -28.13 10.36
C PHE A 345 -25.25 -27.07 9.98
N SER A 346 -25.68 -26.32 10.98
CA SER A 346 -26.52 -25.14 10.80
C SER A 346 -25.69 -23.88 10.76
N ILE A 347 -26.17 -22.86 10.06
CA ILE A 347 -25.55 -21.55 10.02
C ILE A 347 -26.52 -20.45 10.42
N ILE A 348 -25.93 -19.34 10.85
CA ILE A 348 -26.62 -18.07 11.02
C ILE A 348 -26.12 -17.11 9.95
N THR A 349 -27.05 -16.59 9.15
CA THR A 349 -26.82 -15.52 8.17
C THR A 349 -27.65 -14.28 8.55
N ARG A 350 -27.50 -13.19 7.79
CA ARG A 350 -28.37 -12.01 7.93
C ARG A 350 -29.85 -12.32 7.69
N GLU A 351 -30.14 -13.30 6.84
CA GLU A 351 -31.50 -13.74 6.47
C GLU A 351 -32.10 -14.73 7.47
N GLY A 352 -31.29 -15.25 8.40
CA GLY A 352 -31.76 -16.08 9.51
C GLY A 352 -30.98 -17.38 9.67
N PHE A 353 -31.67 -18.37 10.25
CA PHE A 353 -31.10 -19.67 10.60
C PHE A 353 -31.45 -20.71 9.54
N THR A 354 -30.45 -21.44 9.05
CA THR A 354 -30.66 -22.50 8.04
C THR A 354 -29.62 -23.60 8.14
N LYS A 355 -29.97 -24.83 7.74
CA LYS A 355 -29.04 -25.97 7.67
C LYS A 355 -28.28 -25.94 6.33
N ILE A 356 -26.97 -26.19 6.34
CA ILE A 356 -26.14 -26.14 5.11
C ILE A 356 -26.66 -27.11 4.05
N GLY A 357 -27.06 -28.31 4.45
CA GLY A 357 -27.63 -29.32 3.55
C GLY A 357 -29.00 -28.97 2.96
N ASP A 358 -29.72 -28.01 3.55
CA ASP A 358 -31.05 -27.59 3.08
C ASP A 358 -30.97 -26.45 2.06
N MET A 359 -29.80 -25.83 1.88
CA MET A 359 -29.57 -24.81 0.86
C MET A 359 -29.52 -25.43 -0.54
N ASP A 360 -30.04 -24.72 -1.54
CA ASP A 360 -29.66 -25.04 -2.91
C ASP A 360 -28.17 -24.70 -3.14
N THR A 361 -27.58 -25.30 -4.18
CA THR A 361 -26.14 -25.17 -4.45
C THR A 361 -25.70 -23.74 -4.76
N GLU A 362 -26.59 -22.91 -5.33
CA GLU A 362 -26.30 -21.51 -5.66
C GLU A 362 -26.28 -20.67 -4.37
N THR A 363 -27.29 -20.83 -3.53
CA THR A 363 -27.36 -20.20 -2.21
C THR A 363 -26.17 -20.61 -1.33
N PHE A 364 -25.79 -21.88 -1.33
CA PHE A 364 -24.62 -22.36 -0.58
C PHE A 364 -23.31 -21.73 -1.08
N ALA A 365 -23.09 -21.76 -2.40
CA ALA A 365 -21.90 -21.18 -3.00
C ALA A 365 -21.81 -19.68 -2.69
N ASP A 366 -22.91 -18.95 -2.85
CA ASP A 366 -22.99 -17.50 -2.62
C ASP A 366 -22.83 -17.13 -1.15
N THR A 367 -23.35 -17.96 -0.25
CA THR A 367 -23.19 -17.80 1.19
C THR A 367 -21.70 -17.77 1.52
N PHE A 368 -20.90 -18.72 1.03
CA PHE A 368 -19.48 -18.84 1.36
C PHE A 368 -18.53 -18.28 0.27
N ARG A 369 -19.03 -17.41 -0.61
CA ARG A 369 -18.26 -16.90 -1.75
C ARG A 369 -17.29 -15.80 -1.31
N ALA A 370 -16.03 -15.99 -1.64
CA ALA A 370 -14.99 -15.02 -1.45
C ALA A 370 -14.99 -13.92 -2.53
N LYS A 371 -14.26 -12.81 -2.32
CA LYS A 371 -14.07 -11.75 -3.33
C LYS A 371 -13.43 -12.25 -4.62
N ASP A 372 -12.52 -13.21 -4.50
CA ASP A 372 -11.87 -13.88 -5.64
C ASP A 372 -12.76 -14.97 -6.29
N GLY A 373 -13.99 -15.16 -5.81
CA GLY A 373 -14.98 -16.09 -6.33
C GLY A 373 -14.84 -17.53 -5.84
N ARG A 374 -13.86 -17.86 -4.97
CA ARG A 374 -13.75 -19.22 -4.41
C ARG A 374 -14.76 -19.43 -3.27
N ASN A 375 -15.14 -20.68 -3.05
CA ASN A 375 -15.88 -21.06 -1.85
C ASN A 375 -14.90 -21.16 -0.68
N ILE A 376 -15.07 -20.32 0.34
CA ILE A 376 -14.17 -20.25 1.50
C ILE A 376 -14.10 -21.60 2.22
N LEU A 377 -15.21 -22.32 2.36
CA LEU A 377 -15.20 -23.64 2.99
C LEU A 377 -14.43 -24.70 2.19
N ALA A 378 -14.14 -24.45 0.91
CA ALA A 378 -13.30 -25.34 0.10
C ALA A 378 -11.79 -25.17 0.39
N ASP A 379 -11.40 -24.18 1.20
CA ASP A 379 -10.00 -23.95 1.51
C ASP A 379 -9.38 -25.12 2.26
N LYS A 380 -8.12 -25.40 1.93
CA LYS A 380 -7.39 -26.56 2.48
C LYS A 380 -7.39 -26.59 4.01
N GLU A 381 -7.34 -25.43 4.65
CA GLU A 381 -7.35 -25.31 6.11
C GLU A 381 -8.63 -25.90 6.74
N TYR A 382 -9.81 -25.63 6.17
CA TYR A 382 -11.09 -26.13 6.68
C TYR A 382 -11.41 -27.55 6.19
N GLN A 383 -10.71 -28.01 5.15
CA GLN A 383 -10.85 -29.35 4.61
C GLN A 383 -9.94 -30.39 5.29
N THR A 384 -9.10 -30.02 6.24
CA THR A 384 -8.30 -30.99 7.02
C THR A 384 -9.12 -31.62 8.16
N GLY A 385 -8.82 -32.87 8.52
CA GLY A 385 -9.45 -33.52 9.67
C GLY A 385 -10.94 -33.85 9.49
N THR A 386 -11.69 -33.80 10.60
CA THR A 386 -13.15 -33.98 10.65
C THR A 386 -13.88 -32.72 10.19
N ALA A 387 -15.15 -32.84 9.82
CA ALA A 387 -15.97 -31.66 9.50
C ALA A 387 -16.13 -30.73 10.71
N LEU A 388 -16.16 -31.29 11.93
CA LEU A 388 -16.17 -30.54 13.19
C LEU A 388 -14.92 -29.68 13.36
N GLU A 389 -13.73 -30.25 13.15
CA GLU A 389 -12.46 -29.50 13.20
C GLU A 389 -12.43 -28.39 12.15
N GLY A 390 -12.97 -28.65 10.95
CA GLY A 390 -13.09 -27.67 9.89
C GLY A 390 -13.95 -26.46 10.26
N ILE A 391 -15.11 -26.67 10.88
CA ILE A 391 -15.99 -25.56 11.31
C ILE A 391 -15.41 -24.78 12.49
N GLN A 392 -14.69 -25.46 13.39
CA GLN A 392 -14.02 -24.81 14.52
C GLN A 392 -12.91 -23.88 14.02
N ALA A 393 -12.11 -24.34 13.05
CA ALA A 393 -11.12 -23.50 12.37
C ALA A 393 -11.78 -22.35 11.61
N PHE A 394 -12.89 -22.60 10.91
CA PHE A 394 -13.65 -21.57 10.21
C PHE A 394 -14.17 -20.47 11.15
N ASN A 395 -14.79 -20.83 12.27
CA ASN A 395 -15.31 -19.85 13.23
C ASN A 395 -14.20 -19.06 13.94
N GLN A 396 -13.00 -19.62 14.08
CA GLN A 396 -11.83 -18.92 14.60
C GLN A 396 -11.24 -17.94 13.57
N ASN A 397 -11.17 -18.34 12.29
CA ASN A 397 -10.51 -17.60 11.23
C ASN A 397 -11.40 -16.59 10.50
N THR A 398 -12.73 -16.76 10.51
CA THR A 398 -13.69 -15.84 9.87
C THR A 398 -13.58 -14.40 10.34
N ASN A 399 -12.97 -14.18 11.51
CA ASN A 399 -12.72 -12.88 12.08
C ASN A 399 -11.38 -12.22 11.71
N GLN A 400 -10.43 -12.97 11.15
CA GLN A 400 -9.13 -12.41 10.74
C GLN A 400 -9.15 -11.85 9.33
N TYR A 401 -10.16 -12.17 8.51
CA TYR A 401 -10.19 -11.79 7.09
C TYR A 401 -11.58 -11.32 6.61
N PRO A 402 -12.09 -10.14 7.02
CA PRO A 402 -13.29 -9.53 6.40
C PRO A 402 -13.10 -9.28 4.90
N GLU A 403 -11.86 -9.11 4.47
CA GLU A 403 -11.49 -8.84 3.08
C GLU A 403 -11.67 -10.02 2.14
N SER A 404 -11.82 -11.25 2.66
CA SER A 404 -12.00 -12.44 1.83
C SER A 404 -13.43 -12.62 1.36
N TRP A 405 -14.46 -12.07 2.04
CA TRP A 405 -15.87 -12.25 1.69
C TRP A 405 -16.37 -11.28 0.61
N ASN A 406 -17.32 -11.72 -0.22
CA ASN A 406 -17.91 -10.94 -1.32
C ASN A 406 -18.79 -9.72 -0.90
N GLY A 407 -18.59 -9.16 0.30
CA GLY A 407 -19.25 -7.96 0.80
C GLY A 407 -20.70 -8.13 1.28
N GLU A 408 -21.45 -9.14 0.82
CA GLU A 408 -22.86 -9.33 1.19
C GLU A 408 -23.03 -10.25 2.43
N ASN A 409 -22.09 -11.19 2.66
CA ASN A 409 -22.19 -12.26 3.66
C ASN A 409 -21.07 -12.24 4.72
N ASP A 410 -20.62 -11.05 5.14
CA ASP A 410 -19.44 -10.81 5.98
C ASP A 410 -19.42 -11.46 7.38
N ASN A 411 -20.52 -12.04 7.88
CA ASN A 411 -20.58 -12.57 9.24
C ASN A 411 -21.40 -13.87 9.38
N VAL A 412 -21.17 -14.83 8.48
CA VAL A 412 -21.75 -16.17 8.60
C VAL A 412 -21.07 -16.94 9.74
N LYS A 413 -21.88 -17.51 10.64
CA LYS A 413 -21.40 -18.41 11.71
C LYS A 413 -21.93 -19.81 11.53
N ILE A 414 -21.05 -20.81 11.64
CA ILE A 414 -21.44 -22.23 11.60
C ILE A 414 -21.57 -22.72 13.03
N LEU A 415 -22.70 -23.33 13.38
CA LEU A 415 -22.96 -23.76 14.75
C LEU A 415 -22.19 -25.04 15.07
N ASP A 416 -21.46 -25.01 16.18
CA ASP A 416 -20.70 -26.13 16.71
C ASP A 416 -21.60 -26.96 17.66
N PRO A 417 -22.01 -28.19 17.31
CA PRO A 417 -22.87 -29.04 18.16
C PRO A 417 -22.14 -29.61 19.38
N SER A 418 -20.81 -29.50 19.45
CA SER A 418 -20.06 -29.87 20.65
C SER A 418 -20.12 -28.80 21.74
N GLN A 419 -20.54 -27.57 21.42
CA GLN A 419 -20.66 -26.49 22.38
C GLN A 419 -22.00 -26.53 23.11
N SER A 420 -21.95 -26.91 24.37
CA SER A 420 -23.14 -26.98 25.24
C SER A 420 -23.47 -25.65 25.94
N GLU A 421 -22.51 -24.73 26.01
CA GLU A 421 -22.70 -23.41 26.63
C GLU A 421 -23.30 -22.42 25.63
N THR A 422 -24.14 -21.50 26.11
CA THR A 422 -24.68 -20.42 25.27
C THR A 422 -23.55 -19.57 24.71
N GLN A 423 -23.55 -19.38 23.40
CA GLN A 423 -22.60 -18.51 22.70
C GLN A 423 -23.26 -17.20 22.32
N PHE A 424 -22.45 -16.15 22.23
CA PHE A 424 -22.85 -14.82 21.80
C PHE A 424 -21.92 -14.34 20.69
N PHE A 425 -22.46 -13.61 19.72
CA PHE A 425 -21.64 -12.90 18.73
C PHE A 425 -22.32 -11.60 18.30
N ILE A 426 -21.53 -10.65 17.83
CA ILE A 426 -22.05 -9.41 17.25
C ILE A 426 -22.34 -9.66 15.78
N LEU A 427 -23.62 -9.59 15.39
CA LEU A 427 -24.05 -9.74 14.00
C LEU A 427 -23.68 -8.51 13.18
N HIS A 428 -23.87 -7.32 13.75
CA HIS A 428 -23.64 -6.04 13.10
C HIS A 428 -23.32 -4.96 14.14
N SER A 429 -22.45 -4.02 13.78
CA SER A 429 -22.11 -2.85 14.57
C SER A 429 -21.72 -1.69 13.64
N GLU A 430 -22.11 -0.46 13.98
CA GLU A 430 -21.61 0.76 13.32
C GLU A 430 -20.12 1.01 13.61
N LYS A 431 -19.61 0.45 14.71
CA LYS A 431 -18.20 0.42 15.08
C LYS A 431 -17.52 -0.86 14.58
N PRO A 432 -16.25 -0.81 14.12
CA PRO A 432 -15.44 -2.00 13.93
C PRO A 432 -15.28 -2.77 15.24
N VAL A 433 -15.89 -3.95 15.33
CA VAL A 433 -15.89 -4.78 16.55
C VAL A 433 -15.60 -6.23 16.21
N ALA A 434 -15.17 -6.99 17.22
CA ALA A 434 -14.95 -8.41 17.09
C ALA A 434 -16.28 -9.14 16.86
N GLN A 435 -16.33 -9.97 15.81
CA GLN A 435 -17.55 -10.69 15.41
C GLN A 435 -17.52 -12.18 15.78
N HIS A 436 -16.63 -12.64 16.66
CA HIS A 436 -16.47 -14.08 16.93
C HIS A 436 -17.48 -14.52 17.97
N MET A 437 -17.77 -15.81 17.97
CA MET A 437 -18.53 -16.43 19.04
C MET A 437 -17.68 -16.46 20.31
N MET A 438 -18.29 -16.06 21.42
CA MET A 438 -17.69 -16.07 22.75
C MET A 438 -18.77 -16.36 23.79
N ASN A 439 -18.36 -16.74 25.01
CA ASN A 439 -19.33 -16.96 26.08
C ASN A 439 -19.93 -15.63 26.60
N GLY A 440 -20.97 -15.71 27.43
CA GLY A 440 -21.67 -14.52 27.91
C GLY A 440 -20.82 -13.57 28.76
N GLU A 441 -19.88 -14.09 29.56
CA GLU A 441 -18.97 -13.27 30.36
C GLU A 441 -17.98 -12.51 29.47
N GLU A 442 -17.42 -13.17 28.46
CA GLU A 442 -16.51 -12.58 27.48
C GLU A 442 -17.21 -11.52 26.63
N MET A 443 -18.43 -11.80 26.15
CA MET A 443 -19.24 -10.84 25.38
C MET A 443 -19.55 -9.59 26.21
N ASP A 444 -19.95 -9.77 27.46
CA ASP A 444 -20.29 -8.65 28.33
C ASP A 444 -19.06 -7.77 28.64
N LYS A 445 -17.90 -8.38 28.94
CA LYS A 445 -16.62 -7.64 29.07
C LYS A 445 -16.26 -6.87 27.80
N TYR A 446 -16.46 -7.52 26.65
CA TYR A 446 -16.12 -6.94 25.36
C TYR A 446 -16.99 -5.72 25.07
N LEU A 447 -18.32 -5.86 25.15
CA LEU A 447 -19.27 -4.77 24.95
C LEU A 447 -19.08 -3.64 25.97
N ALA A 448 -18.79 -3.97 27.23
CA ALA A 448 -18.48 -2.96 28.25
C ALA A 448 -17.23 -2.14 27.90
N SER A 449 -16.19 -2.80 27.36
CA SER A 449 -14.96 -2.16 26.92
C SER A 449 -15.20 -1.25 25.72
N GLU A 450 -15.95 -1.72 24.73
CA GLU A 450 -16.33 -0.95 23.55
C GLU A 450 -17.23 0.26 23.91
N ASN A 451 -18.17 0.06 24.83
CA ASN A 451 -19.02 1.12 25.39
C ASN A 451 -18.16 2.21 26.05
N LEU A 452 -17.21 1.81 26.90
CA LEU A 452 -16.34 2.75 27.60
C LEU A 452 -15.43 3.52 26.62
N ASP A 453 -14.98 2.87 25.56
CA ASP A 453 -14.18 3.50 24.51
C ASP A 453 -15.00 4.58 23.77
N THR A 454 -16.25 4.28 23.41
CA THR A 454 -17.15 5.27 22.79
C THR A 454 -17.51 6.41 23.76
N LEU A 455 -17.74 6.12 25.05
CA LEU A 455 -18.03 7.13 26.09
C LEU A 455 -16.88 8.13 26.31
N LYS A 456 -15.64 7.75 26.03
CA LYS A 456 -14.45 8.63 26.18
C LYS A 456 -14.30 9.63 25.04
N SER A 457 -15.13 9.55 23.99
CA SER A 457 -15.04 10.44 22.84
C SER A 457 -15.90 11.70 23.02
N ILE A 458 -15.35 12.84 22.62
CA ILE A 458 -16.09 14.11 22.49
C ILE A 458 -17.07 14.15 21.31
N GLU A 459 -17.09 13.11 20.47
CA GLU A 459 -18.06 13.03 19.38
C GLU A 459 -19.41 12.45 19.88
N PRO A 460 -20.55 13.11 19.61
CA PRO A 460 -21.86 12.79 20.15
C PRO A 460 -22.52 11.65 19.36
N PHE A 461 -21.80 10.56 19.17
CA PHE A 461 -22.33 9.38 18.50
C PHE A 461 -22.43 8.23 19.50
N TYR A 462 -23.36 7.34 19.23
CA TYR A 462 -23.44 6.01 19.82
C TYR A 462 -23.38 5.02 18.66
N ASP A 463 -22.77 3.86 18.90
CA ASP A 463 -22.58 2.85 17.88
C ASP A 463 -23.67 1.79 18.01
N LYS A 464 -24.59 1.76 17.04
CA LYS A 464 -25.67 0.77 17.04
C LYS A 464 -25.11 -0.63 16.83
N THR A 465 -25.38 -1.52 17.78
CA THR A 465 -24.82 -2.86 17.84
C THR A 465 -25.92 -3.91 18.00
N ARG A 466 -25.84 -4.99 17.22
CA ARG A 466 -26.77 -6.13 17.26
C ARG A 466 -26.04 -7.38 17.72
N VAL A 467 -26.49 -7.94 18.83
CA VAL A 467 -25.93 -9.15 19.44
C VAL A 467 -26.91 -10.30 19.30
N ILE A 468 -26.39 -11.48 19.00
CA ILE A 468 -27.14 -12.73 18.89
C ILE A 468 -26.71 -13.66 20.00
N ALA A 469 -27.68 -14.28 20.68
CA ALA A 469 -27.43 -15.39 21.61
C ALA A 469 -27.85 -16.71 20.97
N VAL A 470 -27.00 -17.72 21.08
CA VAL A 470 -27.20 -19.07 20.53
C VAL A 470 -27.21 -20.07 21.67
N GLU A 471 -28.41 -20.54 22.02
CA GLU A 471 -28.60 -21.52 23.10
C GLU A 471 -28.72 -22.93 22.52
N HIS A 472 -27.83 -23.84 22.92
CA HIS A 472 -27.90 -25.24 22.54
C HIS A 472 -29.00 -25.98 23.33
N THR A 473 -30.00 -26.53 22.64
CA THR A 473 -31.15 -27.21 23.29
C THR A 473 -31.03 -28.74 23.34
N GLY A 474 -29.98 -29.30 22.71
CA GLY A 474 -29.66 -30.73 22.69
C GLY A 474 -29.77 -31.33 21.28
N GLY A 475 -28.85 -32.23 20.91
CA GLY A 475 -28.76 -32.73 19.53
C GLY A 475 -28.41 -31.60 18.55
N ASP A 476 -29.03 -31.57 17.36
CA ASP A 476 -28.81 -30.52 16.35
C ASP A 476 -29.73 -29.28 16.52
N ALA A 477 -30.37 -29.13 17.69
CA ALA A 477 -31.38 -28.10 17.92
C ALA A 477 -30.84 -26.89 18.69
N TYR A 478 -30.98 -25.71 18.09
CA TYR A 478 -30.54 -24.43 18.64
C TYR A 478 -31.71 -23.47 18.81
N ASN A 479 -31.64 -22.62 19.84
CA ASN A 479 -32.52 -21.48 20.01
C ASN A 479 -31.70 -20.21 19.79
N VAL A 480 -31.92 -19.54 18.65
CA VAL A 480 -31.22 -18.31 18.26
C VAL A 480 -32.08 -17.11 18.67
N LYS A 481 -31.58 -16.32 19.61
CA LYS A 481 -32.26 -15.11 20.12
C LYS A 481 -31.56 -13.86 19.62
N ASN A 482 -32.31 -13.03 18.89
CA ASN A 482 -31.89 -11.66 18.58
C ASN A 482 -32.07 -10.82 19.84
N LEU A 483 -30.98 -10.25 20.35
CA LEU A 483 -31.08 -9.30 21.45
C LEU A 483 -31.55 -7.95 20.92
N ASP A 484 -32.19 -7.17 21.79
CA ASP A 484 -32.54 -5.81 21.44
C ASP A 484 -31.29 -4.98 21.15
N ARG A 485 -31.42 -3.98 20.27
CA ARG A 485 -30.30 -3.15 19.82
C ARG A 485 -29.58 -2.52 21.02
N ILE A 486 -28.26 -2.63 21.03
CA ILE A 486 -27.39 -1.97 22.02
C ILE A 486 -26.84 -0.71 21.38
N ASP A 487 -26.95 0.42 22.05
CA ASP A 487 -26.40 1.70 21.61
C ASP A 487 -25.13 2.00 22.43
N LEU A 488 -23.97 1.54 21.96
CA LEU A 488 -22.71 1.70 22.69
C LEU A 488 -22.33 3.18 22.77
N GLY A 489 -22.08 3.70 23.96
CA GLY A 489 -21.74 5.10 24.20
C GLY A 489 -22.93 6.04 24.41
N ASP A 490 -24.16 5.52 24.44
CA ASP A 490 -25.36 6.34 24.71
C ASP A 490 -25.43 6.85 26.16
N GLY A 491 -24.78 6.16 27.10
CA GLY A 491 -24.83 6.42 28.54
C GLY A 491 -25.83 5.55 29.29
N ASP A 492 -26.73 4.86 28.58
CA ASP A 492 -27.76 3.97 29.14
C ASP A 492 -27.31 2.49 29.13
N TYR A 493 -26.45 2.08 28.20
CA TYR A 493 -25.86 0.73 28.21
C TYR A 493 -24.74 0.64 29.27
N HIS A 494 -24.78 -0.44 30.06
CA HIS A 494 -23.81 -0.72 31.12
C HIS A 494 -23.33 -2.16 31.06
N ASP A 495 -24.26 -3.11 31.12
CA ASP A 495 -23.99 -4.53 31.04
C ASP A 495 -25.12 -5.24 30.28
N LEU A 496 -24.78 -6.39 29.71
CA LEU A 496 -25.65 -7.18 28.85
C LEU A 496 -26.87 -7.73 29.60
N ARG A 497 -26.73 -8.00 30.91
CA ARG A 497 -27.82 -8.52 31.74
C ARG A 497 -28.89 -7.45 31.95
N SER A 498 -28.50 -6.27 32.39
CA SER A 498 -29.36 -5.11 32.62
C SER A 498 -30.01 -4.64 31.32
N HIS A 499 -29.31 -4.73 30.19
CA HIS A 499 -29.88 -4.48 28.87
C HIS A 499 -30.97 -5.49 28.51
N THR A 500 -30.69 -6.79 28.59
CA THR A 500 -31.63 -7.85 28.21
C THR A 500 -32.81 -7.98 29.18
N ALA A 501 -32.62 -7.66 30.46
CA ALA A 501 -33.68 -7.66 31.47
C ALA A 501 -34.73 -6.57 31.21
N ARG A 502 -34.35 -5.42 30.65
CA ARG A 502 -35.28 -4.32 30.29
C ARG A 502 -36.29 -4.75 29.23
N VAL A 503 -35.94 -5.72 28.39
CA VAL A 503 -36.72 -6.15 27.21
C VAL A 503 -37.44 -7.48 27.37
N GLY A 504 -37.30 -8.16 28.52
CA GLY A 504 -38.24 -9.19 28.99
C GLY A 504 -37.74 -10.64 29.01
N GLU A 505 -36.53 -10.94 28.54
CA GLU A 505 -35.90 -12.27 28.72
C GLU A 505 -34.38 -12.16 28.72
N VAL A 506 -33.73 -12.69 29.76
CA VAL A 506 -32.26 -12.76 29.87
C VAL A 506 -31.80 -14.12 29.32
N PRO A 507 -31.03 -14.16 28.22
CA PRO A 507 -30.45 -15.40 27.70
C PRO A 507 -29.63 -16.16 28.76
N LYS A 508 -29.62 -17.49 28.66
CA LYS A 508 -28.76 -18.32 29.53
C LYS A 508 -27.28 -17.97 29.30
N GLY A 509 -26.45 -18.04 30.34
CA GLY A 509 -25.00 -17.85 30.22
C GLY A 509 -24.52 -16.41 30.39
N ILE A 510 -25.41 -15.43 30.51
CA ILE A 510 -25.05 -14.08 30.96
C ILE A 510 -24.78 -14.12 32.48
N PRO A 511 -23.66 -13.55 32.97
CA PRO A 511 -23.35 -13.52 34.40
C PRO A 511 -24.47 -12.92 35.28
N GLU A 512 -24.52 -13.35 36.54
CA GLU A 512 -25.49 -12.87 37.55
C GLU A 512 -25.03 -11.60 38.29
N SER A 513 -23.72 -11.40 38.39
CA SER A 513 -23.07 -10.22 38.95
C SER A 513 -22.20 -9.53 37.90
N ASN A 514 -21.77 -8.30 38.20
CA ASN A 514 -20.90 -7.50 37.35
C ASN A 514 -19.43 -7.55 37.81
N ASP A 515 -19.05 -8.53 38.65
CA ASP A 515 -17.70 -8.64 39.23
C ASP A 515 -16.62 -8.77 38.13
N HIS A 516 -16.98 -9.41 37.02
CA HIS A 516 -16.14 -9.59 35.84
C HIS A 516 -15.87 -8.28 35.08
N LEU A 517 -16.67 -7.24 35.31
CA LEU A 517 -16.53 -5.90 34.71
C LEU A 517 -15.69 -4.94 35.54
N GLU A 518 -15.30 -5.27 36.78
CA GLU A 518 -14.54 -4.38 37.69
C GLU A 518 -13.22 -3.87 37.06
N HIS A 519 -12.60 -4.67 36.20
CA HIS A 519 -11.38 -4.27 35.48
C HIS A 519 -11.64 -3.29 34.33
N VAL A 520 -12.85 -3.29 33.77
CA VAL A 520 -13.28 -2.37 32.71
C VAL A 520 -13.77 -1.07 33.36
N TYR A 521 -14.77 -1.20 34.23
CA TYR A 521 -15.36 -0.10 34.98
C TYR A 521 -14.81 -0.05 36.40
N SER A 522 -13.64 0.56 36.53
CA SER A 522 -13.09 0.91 37.85
C SER A 522 -13.21 2.41 38.07
N LYS A 523 -13.26 2.82 39.35
CA LYS A 523 -13.16 4.23 39.74
C LYS A 523 -12.00 4.94 39.04
N ALA A 524 -10.82 4.29 38.99
CA ALA A 524 -9.64 4.85 38.33
C ALA A 524 -9.85 5.00 36.82
N THR A 525 -10.45 4.00 36.16
CA THR A 525 -10.70 4.03 34.71
C THR A 525 -11.70 5.12 34.34
N ILE A 526 -12.78 5.26 35.11
CA ILE A 526 -13.84 6.26 34.92
C ILE A 526 -13.30 7.67 35.22
N SER A 527 -12.56 7.87 36.31
CA SER A 527 -11.92 9.17 36.62
C SER A 527 -11.02 9.63 35.49
N LYS A 528 -10.17 8.74 34.97
CA LYS A 528 -9.25 9.05 33.89
C LYS A 528 -9.97 9.35 32.58
N ALA A 529 -11.05 8.64 32.28
CA ALA A 529 -11.90 8.93 31.11
C ALA A 529 -12.49 10.35 31.17
N LEU A 530 -13.05 10.74 32.33
CA LEU A 530 -13.54 12.09 32.57
C LEU A 530 -12.44 13.15 32.51
N GLU A 531 -11.27 12.87 33.09
CA GLU A 531 -10.09 13.75 33.02
C GLU A 531 -9.70 14.07 31.57
N GLY A 532 -9.69 13.05 30.70
CA GLY A 532 -9.43 13.21 29.27
C GLY A 532 -10.44 14.13 28.59
N LEU A 533 -11.73 13.89 28.81
CA LEU A 533 -12.81 14.71 28.24
C LEU A 533 -12.74 16.18 28.72
N TYR A 534 -12.49 16.42 30.01
CA TYR A 534 -12.32 17.78 30.53
C TYR A 534 -11.09 18.48 29.96
N THR A 535 -9.98 17.76 29.84
CA THR A 535 -8.73 18.28 29.27
C THR A 535 -8.94 18.68 27.80
N GLU A 536 -9.58 17.82 27.01
CA GLU A 536 -9.88 18.10 25.61
C GLU A 536 -10.84 19.28 25.45
N SER A 537 -11.92 19.32 26.25
CA SER A 537 -12.84 20.45 26.30
C SER A 537 -12.12 21.76 26.66
N TYR A 538 -11.21 21.73 27.63
CA TYR A 538 -10.43 22.90 28.02
C TYR A 538 -9.59 23.44 26.84
N TYR A 539 -8.91 22.56 26.10
CA TYR A 539 -8.15 22.98 24.91
C TYR A 539 -9.05 23.57 23.83
N MET A 540 -10.24 23.00 23.62
CA MET A 540 -11.20 23.53 22.66
C MET A 540 -11.69 24.93 23.05
N GLU A 541 -12.07 25.15 24.30
CA GLU A 541 -12.49 26.47 24.79
C GLU A 541 -11.40 27.54 24.65
N HIS A 542 -10.14 27.11 24.71
CA HIS A 542 -8.98 27.99 24.73
C HIS A 542 -8.20 28.03 23.39
N SER A 543 -8.77 27.45 22.32
CA SER A 543 -8.24 27.47 20.96
C SER A 543 -8.91 28.57 20.13
N SER A 544 -8.13 29.26 19.29
CA SER A 544 -8.64 30.32 18.39
C SER A 544 -9.39 29.81 17.16
N ILE A 545 -9.54 28.49 17.02
CA ILE A 545 -10.09 27.82 15.82
C ILE A 545 -11.38 27.04 16.15
N SER A 546 -11.72 26.88 17.42
CA SER A 546 -12.89 26.10 17.83
C SER A 546 -14.20 26.77 17.44
N GLN A 547 -15.12 25.99 16.88
CA GLN A 547 -16.48 26.42 16.55
C GLN A 547 -17.42 26.11 17.73
N ASP A 548 -18.46 26.93 17.94
CA ASP A 548 -19.46 26.75 19.01
C ASP A 548 -20.05 25.33 19.03
N ALA A 549 -20.31 24.76 17.85
CA ALA A 549 -20.84 23.41 17.71
C ALA A 549 -19.90 22.31 18.28
N SER A 550 -18.58 22.52 18.28
CA SER A 550 -17.64 21.56 18.88
C SER A 550 -17.69 21.58 20.40
N LEU A 551 -17.89 22.76 21.00
CA LEU A 551 -18.00 22.93 22.44
C LEU A 551 -19.31 22.33 22.97
N GLU A 552 -20.41 22.49 22.23
CA GLU A 552 -21.69 21.84 22.56
C GLU A 552 -21.58 20.32 22.55
N ARG A 553 -20.85 19.74 21.58
CA ARG A 553 -20.60 18.29 21.50
C ARG A 553 -19.75 17.78 22.66
N ALA A 554 -18.67 18.49 23.00
CA ALA A 554 -17.83 18.16 24.13
C ALA A 554 -18.63 18.19 25.46
N ALA A 555 -19.45 19.23 25.66
CA ALA A 555 -20.33 19.33 26.84
C ALA A 555 -21.33 18.17 26.93
N TYR A 556 -21.90 17.76 25.79
CA TYR A 556 -22.80 16.60 25.72
C TYR A 556 -22.10 15.29 26.10
N SER A 557 -20.91 15.01 25.56
CA SER A 557 -20.13 13.82 25.92
C SER A 557 -19.71 13.81 27.39
N ILE A 558 -19.28 14.95 27.94
CA ILE A 558 -18.97 15.10 29.37
C ILE A 558 -20.21 14.76 30.20
N ASN A 559 -21.38 15.31 29.86
CA ASN A 559 -22.60 15.07 30.62
C ASN A 559 -23.00 13.58 30.61
N ARG A 560 -22.94 12.91 29.44
CA ARG A 560 -23.21 11.47 29.35
C ARG A 560 -22.27 10.66 30.25
N MET A 561 -20.97 10.93 30.21
CA MET A 561 -19.98 10.23 31.01
C MET A 561 -20.15 10.51 32.53
N GLU A 562 -20.50 11.74 32.90
CA GLU A 562 -20.81 12.10 34.29
C GLU A 562 -22.06 11.35 34.79
N GLN A 563 -23.14 11.30 34.01
CA GLN A 563 -24.34 10.55 34.36
C GLN A 563 -24.03 9.06 34.48
N PHE A 564 -23.33 8.47 33.49
CA PHE A 564 -22.91 7.07 33.54
C PHE A 564 -22.12 6.76 34.82
N ALA A 565 -21.20 7.63 35.22
CA ALA A 565 -20.40 7.46 36.43
C ALA A 565 -21.23 7.57 37.73
N LEU A 566 -22.28 8.40 37.74
CA LEU A 566 -23.16 8.61 38.89
C LEU A 566 -24.20 7.49 39.01
N ASP A 567 -24.86 7.13 37.93
CA ASP A 567 -25.94 6.14 37.89
C ASP A 567 -25.46 4.75 38.29
N HIS A 568 -24.19 4.44 38.01
CA HIS A 568 -23.54 3.18 38.36
C HIS A 568 -22.60 3.30 39.57
N GLU A 569 -22.67 4.41 40.31
CA GLU A 569 -21.94 4.65 41.55
C GLU A 569 -20.40 4.55 41.46
N TYR A 570 -19.82 4.71 40.26
CA TYR A 570 -18.37 4.71 40.06
C TYR A 570 -17.68 5.93 40.67
N LEU A 571 -18.37 7.07 40.66
CA LEU A 571 -17.90 8.32 41.25
C LEU A 571 -19.02 9.07 41.96
N LYS A 572 -18.64 9.81 43.00
CA LYS A 572 -19.51 10.78 43.68
C LYS A 572 -19.39 12.16 43.05
N PRO A 573 -20.41 13.05 43.19
CA PRO A 573 -20.35 14.41 42.65
C PRO A 573 -19.09 15.21 43.04
N GLU A 574 -18.62 15.08 44.29
CA GLU A 574 -17.41 15.77 44.76
C GLU A 574 -16.13 15.23 44.10
N GLU A 575 -16.12 13.96 43.73
CA GLU A 575 -14.98 13.32 43.06
C GLU A 575 -14.91 13.76 41.59
N ILE A 576 -16.07 13.85 40.90
CA ILE A 576 -16.17 14.43 39.55
C ILE A 576 -15.67 15.87 39.54
N LYS A 577 -16.08 16.68 40.53
CA LYS A 577 -15.61 18.07 40.67
C LYS A 577 -14.09 18.14 40.86
N THR A 578 -13.52 17.23 41.64
CA THR A 578 -12.07 17.14 41.87
C THR A 578 -11.33 16.79 40.59
N VAL A 579 -11.81 15.79 39.84
CA VAL A 579 -11.24 15.39 38.53
C VAL A 579 -11.27 16.56 37.54
N LYS A 580 -12.39 17.28 37.45
CA LYS A 580 -12.52 18.45 36.57
C LYS A 580 -11.52 19.54 36.90
N GLN A 581 -11.36 19.87 38.19
CA GLN A 581 -10.41 20.88 38.62
C GLN A 581 -8.96 20.49 38.26
N GLN A 582 -8.57 19.25 38.54
CA GLN A 582 -7.22 18.74 38.23
C GLN A 582 -6.93 18.73 36.72
N ALA A 583 -7.91 18.33 35.90
CA ALA A 583 -7.80 18.35 34.45
C ALA A 583 -7.56 19.78 33.93
N HIS A 584 -8.32 20.76 34.41
CA HIS A 584 -8.17 22.16 34.00
C HIS A 584 -6.82 22.75 34.41
N GLU A 585 -6.35 22.48 35.64
CA GLU A 585 -5.04 22.94 36.12
C GLU A 585 -3.90 22.37 35.25
N THR A 586 -3.95 21.06 34.98
CA THR A 586 -2.94 20.37 34.14
C THR A 586 -2.94 20.88 32.70
N ALA A 587 -4.13 21.08 32.12
CA ALA A 587 -4.28 21.56 30.75
C ALA A 587 -3.80 23.01 30.59
N ALA A 588 -4.04 23.86 31.59
CA ALA A 588 -3.56 25.25 31.63
C ALA A 588 -2.03 25.31 31.63
N ASP A 589 -1.38 24.56 32.54
CA ASP A 589 0.08 24.52 32.66
C ASP A 589 0.75 24.07 31.36
N TYR A 590 0.21 23.04 30.70
CA TYR A 590 0.72 22.54 29.42
C TYR A 590 0.57 23.57 28.28
N LYS A 591 -0.57 24.26 28.21
CA LYS A 591 -0.80 25.30 27.19
C LYS A 591 0.20 26.45 27.35
N ASP A 592 0.44 26.88 28.58
CA ASP A 592 1.41 27.93 28.88
C ASP A 592 2.83 27.50 28.49
N GLU A 593 3.22 26.26 28.79
CA GLU A 593 4.51 25.70 28.38
C GLU A 593 4.69 25.67 26.85
N MET A 594 3.69 25.19 26.11
CA MET A 594 3.73 25.12 24.65
C MET A 594 3.79 26.50 24.01
N THR A 595 3.06 27.47 24.55
CA THR A 595 3.11 28.87 24.12
C THR A 595 4.51 29.44 24.30
N SER A 596 5.11 29.25 25.48
CA SER A 596 6.49 29.66 25.77
C SER A 596 7.52 29.01 24.84
N ARG A 597 7.38 27.71 24.55
CA ARG A 597 8.28 26.99 23.63
C ARG A 597 8.18 27.52 22.19
N ASN A 598 6.97 27.70 21.67
CA ASN A 598 6.76 28.21 20.30
C ASN A 598 7.33 29.62 20.12
N VAL A 599 7.14 30.49 21.10
CA VAL A 599 7.74 31.83 21.12
C VAL A 599 9.27 31.73 21.12
N LEU A 600 9.87 30.83 21.90
CA LEU A 600 11.32 30.67 21.92
C LEU A 600 11.89 30.15 20.59
N VAL A 601 11.19 29.22 19.92
CA VAL A 601 11.59 28.68 18.60
C VAL A 601 11.61 29.78 17.55
N ASN A 602 10.55 30.57 17.48
CA ASN A 602 10.43 31.67 16.52
C ASN A 602 11.48 32.78 16.81
N LEU A 603 11.72 33.12 18.08
CA LEU A 603 12.79 34.05 18.48
C LEU A 603 14.17 33.54 18.05
N THR A 604 14.42 32.24 18.20
CA THR A 604 15.67 31.58 17.78
C THR A 604 15.86 31.70 16.28
N GLY A 605 14.83 31.42 15.49
CA GLY A 605 14.86 31.52 14.03
C GLY A 605 15.12 32.94 13.54
N ASP A 606 14.40 33.92 14.11
CA ASP A 606 14.53 35.33 13.75
C ASP A 606 15.92 35.88 14.09
N PHE A 607 16.41 35.62 15.31
CA PHE A 607 17.76 36.05 15.69
C PHE A 607 18.84 35.40 14.84
N THR A 608 18.69 34.11 14.51
CA THR A 608 19.60 33.40 13.60
C THR A 608 19.63 34.06 12.22
N ASN A 609 18.48 34.46 11.70
CA ASN A 609 18.38 35.14 10.41
C ASN A 609 19.03 36.54 10.45
N VAL A 610 18.89 37.30 11.55
CA VAL A 610 19.65 38.54 11.77
C VAL A 610 21.15 38.30 11.62
N GLN A 611 21.68 37.24 12.26
CA GLN A 611 23.11 36.93 12.19
C GLN A 611 23.54 36.46 10.79
N LYS A 612 22.70 35.70 10.06
CA LYS A 612 22.98 35.31 8.68
C LYS A 612 23.11 36.51 7.75
N GLN A 613 22.21 37.49 7.85
CA GLN A 613 22.27 38.70 7.03
C GLN A 613 23.56 39.50 7.31
N LYS A 614 23.94 39.64 8.60
CA LYS A 614 25.21 40.29 8.99
C LYS A 614 26.45 39.56 8.46
N LEU A 615 26.42 38.24 8.43
CA LEU A 615 27.52 37.43 7.88
C LEU A 615 27.62 37.58 6.36
N ASP A 616 26.49 37.55 5.64
CA ASP A 616 26.45 37.75 4.19
C ASP A 616 26.95 39.14 3.80
N GLU A 617 26.55 40.19 4.52
CA GLU A 617 27.07 41.56 4.34
C GLU A 617 28.59 41.63 4.52
N LYS A 618 29.13 40.89 5.50
CA LYS A 618 30.57 40.82 5.76
C LYS A 618 31.32 40.07 4.66
N GLN A 619 30.73 39.04 4.07
CA GLN A 619 31.37 38.19 3.07
C GLN A 619 31.23 38.74 1.64
N ASN A 620 30.06 39.26 1.30
CA ASN A 620 29.65 39.58 -0.07
C ASN A 620 29.40 41.09 -0.27
N GLY A 621 29.79 41.92 0.70
CA GLY A 621 29.60 43.37 0.66
C GLY A 621 28.16 43.80 0.95
N VAL A 622 28.01 45.10 1.25
CA VAL A 622 26.74 45.72 1.64
C VAL A 622 26.09 46.37 0.42
N THR A 623 24.85 46.00 0.12
CA THR A 623 23.98 46.68 -0.86
C THR A 623 22.76 47.27 -0.15
N GLU A 624 22.07 48.21 -0.78
CA GLU A 624 20.83 48.80 -0.26
C GLU A 624 19.75 47.74 0.02
N GLU A 625 19.60 46.77 -0.88
CA GLU A 625 18.70 45.63 -0.73
C GLU A 625 19.05 44.76 0.49
N LYS A 626 20.34 44.48 0.73
CA LYS A 626 20.80 43.71 1.89
C LYS A 626 20.53 44.45 3.20
N LEU A 627 20.74 45.77 3.22
CA LEU A 627 20.43 46.60 4.39
C LEU A 627 18.92 46.60 4.70
N LEU A 628 18.08 46.71 3.67
CA LEU A 628 16.62 46.64 3.83
C LEU A 628 16.19 45.28 4.38
N ASN A 629 16.70 44.18 3.82
CA ASN A 629 16.43 42.82 4.29
C ASN A 629 16.91 42.60 5.74
N ARG A 630 18.09 43.12 6.11
CA ARG A 630 18.58 43.05 7.51
C ARG A 630 17.68 43.84 8.45
N MET A 631 17.30 45.06 8.09
CA MET A 631 16.43 45.92 8.90
C MET A 631 15.06 45.29 9.12
N GLU A 632 14.48 44.64 8.11
CA GLU A 632 13.20 43.94 8.23
C GLU A 632 13.27 42.80 9.26
N VAL A 633 14.31 41.95 9.17
CA VAL A 633 14.49 40.82 10.09
C VAL A 633 14.85 41.30 11.50
N GLU A 634 15.64 42.37 11.64
CA GLU A 634 15.95 42.99 12.95
C GLU A 634 14.69 43.58 13.61
N ASN A 635 13.84 44.26 12.84
CA ASN A 635 12.57 44.79 13.34
C ASN A 635 11.61 43.67 13.76
N ARG A 636 11.52 42.60 12.96
CA ARG A 636 10.70 41.42 13.29
C ARG A 636 11.15 40.78 14.59
N TYR A 637 12.46 40.54 14.74
CA TYR A 637 13.05 40.01 15.97
C TYR A 637 12.80 40.92 17.17
N ALA A 638 13.02 42.24 17.03
CA ALA A 638 12.85 43.20 18.11
C ALA A 638 11.39 43.27 18.60
N ASN A 639 10.43 43.30 17.68
CA ASN A 639 9.01 43.30 17.99
C ASN A 639 8.60 42.01 18.72
N MET A 640 9.07 40.87 18.24
CA MET A 640 8.77 39.58 18.83
C MET A 640 9.40 39.43 20.22
N LYS A 641 10.65 39.87 20.39
CA LYS A 641 11.35 39.89 21.69
C LYS A 641 10.62 40.78 22.69
N HIS A 642 10.17 41.96 22.25
CA HIS A 642 9.39 42.86 23.08
C HIS A 642 8.09 42.22 23.54
N ASN A 643 7.31 41.64 22.62
CA ASN A 643 6.05 40.97 22.94
C ASN A 643 6.24 39.78 23.91
N ALA A 644 7.27 38.95 23.69
CA ALA A 644 7.56 37.81 24.54
C ALA A 644 7.88 38.20 25.99
N LEU A 645 8.59 39.33 26.18
CA LEU A 645 8.96 39.85 27.49
C LEU A 645 7.80 40.57 28.18
N GLU A 646 7.06 41.38 27.43
CA GLU A 646 5.90 42.13 27.94
C GLU A 646 4.81 41.19 28.46
N ASN A 647 4.53 40.13 27.70
CA ASN A 647 3.52 39.12 28.06
C ASN A 647 4.07 38.01 28.98
N LYS A 648 5.31 38.14 29.47
CA LYS A 648 5.99 37.16 30.35
C LYS A 648 6.01 35.72 29.79
N LEU A 649 5.93 35.57 28.47
CA LEU A 649 5.92 34.26 27.78
C LEU A 649 7.29 33.58 27.87
N VAL A 650 8.38 34.34 27.96
CA VAL A 650 9.74 33.82 28.12
C VAL A 650 10.52 34.71 29.09
N GLN A 651 11.29 34.10 29.99
CA GLN A 651 12.14 34.83 30.94
C GLN A 651 13.31 35.55 30.22
N PRO A 652 13.70 36.77 30.62
CA PRO A 652 14.80 37.52 30.00
C PRO A 652 16.11 36.72 29.90
N VAL A 653 16.43 35.94 30.93
CA VAL A 653 17.65 35.11 30.99
C VAL A 653 17.66 34.01 29.92
N VAL A 654 16.50 33.46 29.57
CA VAL A 654 16.38 32.42 28.53
C VAL A 654 16.67 33.02 27.15
N ILE A 655 16.16 34.22 26.86
CA ILE A 655 16.46 34.94 25.62
C ILE A 655 17.95 35.30 25.55
N GLN A 656 18.54 35.80 26.64
CA GLN A 656 19.97 36.12 26.70
C GLN A 656 20.86 34.90 26.45
N ASN A 657 20.52 33.75 27.04
CA ASN A 657 21.24 32.50 26.82
C ASN A 657 21.12 32.02 25.36
N MET A 658 19.92 32.13 24.78
CA MET A 658 19.66 31.82 23.37
C MET A 658 20.49 32.72 22.44
N GLU A 659 20.45 34.04 22.63
CA GLU A 659 21.24 35.01 21.85
C GLU A 659 22.74 34.71 21.95
N SER A 660 23.25 34.48 23.17
CA SER A 660 24.65 34.17 23.42
C SER A 660 25.10 32.87 22.74
N SER A 661 24.25 31.84 22.77
CA SER A 661 24.51 30.56 22.10
C SER A 661 24.60 30.72 20.58
N ILE A 662 23.69 31.52 20.00
CA ILE A 662 23.69 31.81 18.56
C ILE A 662 24.94 32.62 18.19
N LEU A 663 25.26 33.70 18.91
CA LEU A 663 26.44 34.53 18.62
C LEU A 663 27.73 33.69 18.61
N ARG A 664 27.93 32.79 19.58
CA ARG A 664 29.08 31.86 19.59
C ARG A 664 29.19 31.00 18.33
N LYS A 665 28.05 30.56 17.76
CA LYS A 665 28.03 29.77 16.51
C LYS A 665 28.47 30.60 15.30
N PHE A 666 28.24 31.91 15.30
CA PHE A 666 28.62 32.81 14.21
C PHE A 666 30.04 33.39 14.38
N GLU A 667 30.56 33.48 15.61
CA GLU A 667 31.94 33.90 15.90
C GLU A 667 32.98 32.82 15.52
N ASN A 668 32.62 31.54 15.58
CA ASN A 668 33.54 30.42 15.33
C ASN A 668 33.69 29.99 13.84
N LYS A 669 33.21 30.78 12.87
CA LYS A 669 33.37 30.47 11.43
C LYS A 669 34.55 31.23 10.79
N GLU A 670 35.75 30.64 10.79
CA GLU A 670 36.75 30.83 9.72
C GLU A 670 36.31 30.06 8.45
N PRO A 671 36.77 30.44 7.23
CA PRO A 671 36.15 29.97 5.99
C PRO A 671 36.59 28.54 5.63
N GLU A 672 35.80 27.55 6.02
CA GLU A 672 35.87 26.20 5.44
C GLU A 672 34.79 25.99 4.38
N LYS A 673 35.23 25.38 3.27
CA LYS A 673 34.45 25.04 2.07
C LYS A 673 33.22 24.21 2.43
N GLU A 674 32.10 24.55 1.81
CA GLU A 674 30.82 23.86 1.97
C GLU A 674 30.93 22.35 1.68
N ALA A 675 30.57 21.56 2.69
CA ALA A 675 29.97 20.24 2.53
C ALA A 675 28.59 20.28 3.20
N PRO A 676 27.55 19.66 2.63
CA PRO A 676 26.20 19.73 3.18
C PRO A 676 26.06 18.69 4.29
N GLU A 677 26.07 19.11 5.55
CA GLU A 677 25.82 18.19 6.66
C GLU A 677 24.44 18.38 7.30
N LYS A 678 23.69 17.29 7.17
CA LYS A 678 22.40 16.93 7.75
C LYS A 678 22.32 17.33 9.23
N ALA A 679 21.30 18.12 9.58
CA ALA A 679 20.94 18.34 10.98
C ALA A 679 20.38 17.04 11.59
N LYS A 680 21.11 16.45 12.55
CA LYS A 680 20.56 15.53 13.54
C LYS A 680 20.16 16.34 14.78
N PRO A 681 18.96 16.17 15.35
CA PRO A 681 18.66 16.68 16.67
C PRO A 681 19.01 15.61 17.71
N ASN A 682 20.09 15.83 18.47
CA ASN A 682 20.21 15.46 19.89
C ASN A 682 21.60 15.87 20.41
N ASP A 683 21.65 16.88 21.29
CA ASP A 683 22.01 16.65 22.70
C ASP A 683 22.07 17.96 23.50
N ALA A 684 21.69 17.81 24.77
CA ALA A 684 21.85 18.70 25.93
C ALA A 684 20.68 19.63 26.29
N ILE A 685 19.74 19.12 27.10
CA ILE A 685 19.63 19.46 28.53
C ILE A 685 19.10 18.22 29.25
N GLN A 686 19.84 17.73 30.25
CA GLN A 686 19.36 16.74 31.20
C GLN A 686 18.25 17.38 32.06
N THR A 687 17.02 16.90 31.92
CA THR A 687 16.03 16.93 32.99
C THR A 687 15.64 15.49 33.32
N THR A 688 15.47 15.28 34.62
CA THR A 688 15.21 14.00 35.27
C THR A 688 14.01 13.26 34.69
N LYS A 689 14.18 11.96 34.48
CA LYS A 689 13.11 11.00 34.16
C LYS A 689 11.91 11.18 35.11
N THR A 690 10.75 11.46 34.53
CA THR A 690 9.44 11.10 35.09
C THR A 690 8.65 10.45 33.97
N ASP A 691 8.22 9.22 34.21
CA ASP A 691 7.42 8.42 33.26
C ASP A 691 6.15 9.18 32.87
N SER A 692 5.87 9.25 31.56
CA SER A 692 4.65 9.83 31.00
C SER A 692 3.55 8.77 31.01
N PRO A 693 2.41 9.00 31.70
CA PRO A 693 1.23 8.17 31.55
C PRO A 693 0.27 8.87 30.59
N TYR A 694 0.12 8.36 29.36
CA TYR A 694 -1.06 8.42 28.46
C TYR A 694 -0.86 8.81 26.99
N PRO A 695 -1.73 8.28 26.09
CA PRO A 695 -1.46 8.02 24.69
C PRO A 695 -1.91 9.15 23.75
N ASP A 696 -1.31 9.18 22.57
CA ASP A 696 -1.57 10.09 21.46
C ASP A 696 -2.93 9.79 20.80
N THR A 697 -3.89 10.72 20.91
CA THR A 697 -5.27 10.62 20.41
C THR A 697 -5.48 11.32 19.05
N SER A 698 -4.47 11.36 18.18
CA SER A 698 -4.57 12.05 16.88
C SER A 698 -4.70 11.13 15.64
N LYS A 699 -5.26 9.92 15.80
CA LYS A 699 -5.66 9.08 14.67
C LYS A 699 -6.99 8.37 14.94
N GLN A 700 -8.08 8.96 14.48
CA GLN A 700 -9.20 8.28 13.82
C GLN A 700 -10.25 9.32 13.42
N ARG A 701 -10.97 9.03 12.32
CA ARG A 701 -12.10 9.77 11.74
C ARG A 701 -11.76 10.82 10.68
N SER A 702 -11.54 10.33 9.45
CA SER A 702 -12.07 10.98 8.25
C SER A 702 -12.40 9.95 7.16
N ALA A 703 -13.54 9.27 7.32
CA ALA A 703 -14.37 8.78 6.23
C ALA A 703 -15.79 8.60 6.78
N GLY A 704 -16.78 9.36 6.27
CA GLY A 704 -18.19 9.19 6.67
C GLY A 704 -19.13 10.40 6.62
N MET A 705 -19.01 11.31 5.64
CA MET A 705 -20.12 12.17 5.17
C MET A 705 -20.08 12.07 3.64
N SER A 706 -21.10 11.57 2.92
CA SER A 706 -22.45 12.12 2.76
C SER A 706 -23.40 11.06 2.15
N MET A 707 -24.70 11.33 2.27
CA MET A 707 -25.78 10.88 1.37
C MET A 707 -25.36 10.67 -0.09
#